data_AF-A0A5N5D9F8-F1
#
_entry.id   AF-A0A5N5D9F8-F1
#
_cell.length_a   1.000
_cell.length_b   1.000
_cell.length_c   1.000
_cell.angle_alpha   90.00
_cell.angle_beta   90.00
_cell.angle_gamma   90.00
#
_symmetry.space_group_name_H-M   'P 1'
#
loop_
_entity.id
_entity.type
_entity.pdbx_description
1 polymer ?
#
loop_
_entity_poly.entity_id
_entity_poly.type
_entity_poly.pdbx_seq_one_letter_code
_entity_poly.pdbx_strand_id
1 'polypeptide(L)'
;MSALHAATPDFAPKPRSWGEFRTKEPRTYFLLSQFIDMRVGVPEPNQFCKKLARLHRDSVSPTGMFGFHINTYQGHSSQDVGWDASWTACFAKMLRHVMQLDAKTNGHWAELDQVGHRILTLVIPRLIGALESDGRSIKPCLIHADLWEGNIGTSKETGDVYIFDAASFYAHNEMEIGDWRCPYNNIHNEVYTRTYLQHFGPSEPKEEWDDRNRMYCVYYNVIYSVNHMSQGKAVRQRKLRIKLFLAMETSPDDKDNNVSLAPPTKASTTCTETIPPPTNTPADQPSLYNSLSHIRKLQLTLLIGFATTTSPLTATIYFPLLPLLRAHFHTSAQAINLTITLYVIFQALSPAFFGPLSDTLGRRPVYLFTLALYTLSNLGLALNQNSYAALLVLRAFQSLGASAAYAVSYGVVADLCVPGERGRIMGPVGMALNLGACVGPVVGGWVAYRSGGFAWVFWTLVVVGAVLWGCIGLLLPETLGAVGASQGVPSQEFWEKCWWRRLLKFMRKGSSSGGNTESSSLPPPPHKKSFLECCRVTNPLTCLRIIFHLDTFLALWMHGSFYTVDYTLVAAVPAIFKDIYSFNELQTGLAYLPRGAGIIIGSYCNGRLMDLNFKVTAQKVGWTPDPASRNNIDDFPIEKARSRGSFWLLLISTATLVGYGWAVSSHVHVSVPLILQFVQGFWGTCFYTIYNTLLVDLFSESPSTAAATASMLRCAMAATGVAILQPLLEAVGLGWYFTFLGIWSGVCGAAAVFLLRKKGMAWRTRRISRGRDQTA
;
A
#
# COMPACT_ATOMS: atom_id res chain seq x y z
N MET A 1 15.65 6.44 30.40
CA MET A 1 14.73 5.37 30.86
C MET A 1 14.47 5.33 32.36
N SER A 2 15.44 5.13 33.26
CA SER A 2 15.15 5.04 34.71
C SER A 2 14.45 6.29 35.26
N ALA A 3 14.86 7.48 34.81
CA ALA A 3 14.19 8.74 35.15
C ALA A 3 12.73 8.78 34.66
N LEU A 4 12.46 8.36 33.41
CA LEU A 4 11.11 8.32 32.84
C LEU A 4 10.19 7.37 33.62
N HIS A 5 10.69 6.16 33.95
CA HIS A 5 9.92 5.19 34.72
C HIS A 5 9.68 5.65 36.16
N ALA A 6 10.65 6.33 36.79
CA ALA A 6 10.48 6.89 38.13
C ALA A 6 9.42 8.01 38.16
N ALA A 7 9.41 8.88 37.14
CA ALA A 7 8.44 9.98 37.04
C ALA A 7 7.03 9.47 36.67
N THR A 8 6.94 8.51 35.75
CA THR A 8 5.65 7.97 35.27
C THR A 8 5.73 6.46 34.98
N PRO A 9 5.58 5.59 36.01
CA PRO A 9 5.73 4.13 35.88
C PRO A 9 4.73 3.48 34.91
N ASP A 10 3.57 4.09 34.72
CA ASP A 10 2.47 3.67 33.84
C ASP A 10 2.56 4.25 32.42
N PHE A 11 3.64 4.99 32.12
CA PHE A 11 3.91 5.58 30.81
C PHE A 11 5.26 5.14 30.23
N ALA A 12 6.23 4.74 31.04
CA ALA A 12 7.50 4.22 30.58
C ALA A 12 7.76 2.80 31.13
N PRO A 13 8.17 1.82 30.30
CA PRO A 13 8.50 0.47 30.75
C PRO A 13 9.62 0.46 31.80
N LYS A 14 9.55 -0.45 32.77
CA LYS A 14 10.56 -0.55 33.84
C LYS A 14 11.93 -1.00 33.30
N PRO A 15 12.98 -0.18 33.32
CA PRO A 15 14.31 -0.63 32.96
C PRO A 15 14.81 -1.68 33.95
N ARG A 16 15.56 -2.67 33.44
CA ARG A 16 16.08 -3.80 34.22
C ARG A 16 17.60 -3.78 34.32
N SER A 17 18.28 -3.61 33.20
CA SER A 17 19.75 -3.59 33.15
C SER A 17 20.21 -2.99 31.83
N TRP A 18 21.49 -2.66 31.72
CA TRP A 18 22.14 -2.25 30.49
C TRP A 18 23.60 -2.71 30.53
N GLY A 19 24.26 -2.73 29.37
CA GLY A 19 25.67 -3.12 29.31
C GLY A 19 26.25 -3.00 27.91
N GLU A 20 27.55 -3.25 27.80
CA GLU A 20 28.28 -3.29 26.54
C GLU A 20 28.41 -4.75 26.05
N PHE A 21 28.17 -5.00 24.77
CA PHE A 21 28.44 -6.28 24.14
C PHE A 21 29.95 -6.51 24.02
N ARG A 22 30.38 -7.77 24.00
CA ARG A 22 31.80 -8.16 23.86
C ARG A 22 32.39 -7.88 22.47
N THR A 23 31.59 -7.45 21.51
CA THR A 23 32.03 -7.11 20.15
C THR A 23 32.91 -5.87 20.19
N LYS A 24 34.10 -5.95 19.59
CA LYS A 24 35.10 -4.86 19.66
C LYS A 24 34.70 -3.65 18.83
N GLU A 25 34.19 -3.83 17.62
CA GLU A 25 33.73 -2.72 16.77
C GLU A 25 32.52 -3.10 15.90
N PRO A 26 31.50 -2.23 15.80
CA PRO A 26 31.33 -1.02 16.61
C PRO A 26 31.04 -1.36 18.09
N ARG A 27 31.46 -0.49 19.03
CA ARG A 27 31.07 -0.61 20.45
C ARG A 27 29.54 -0.60 20.51
N THR A 28 28.96 -1.71 20.96
CA THR A 28 27.52 -1.92 20.92
C THR A 28 27.02 -2.07 22.35
N TYR A 29 25.94 -1.39 22.68
CA TYR A 29 25.32 -1.44 24.00
C TYR A 29 23.94 -2.09 23.92
N PHE A 30 23.47 -2.64 25.03
CA PHE A 30 22.10 -3.11 25.17
C PHE A 30 21.41 -2.44 26.35
N LEU A 31 20.10 -2.30 26.24
CA LEU A 31 19.18 -1.95 27.32
C LEU A 31 18.17 -3.09 27.47
N LEU A 32 18.06 -3.64 28.67
CA LEU A 32 17.00 -4.55 29.07
C LEU A 32 15.92 -3.76 29.80
N SER A 33 14.68 -3.92 29.38
CA SER A 33 13.50 -3.30 30.00
C SER A 33 12.39 -4.32 30.15
N GLN A 34 11.37 -3.99 30.94
CA GLN A 34 10.13 -4.74 31.02
C GLN A 34 9.56 -4.91 29.60
N PHE A 35 9.28 -6.16 29.25
CA PHE A 35 8.59 -6.46 28.01
C PHE A 35 7.11 -6.09 28.15
N ILE A 36 6.63 -5.24 27.24
CA ILE A 36 5.22 -4.91 27.07
C ILE A 36 4.89 -5.22 25.62
N ASP A 37 3.94 -6.13 25.38
CA ASP A 37 3.53 -6.46 24.01
C ASP A 37 2.71 -5.30 23.44
N MET A 38 3.33 -4.50 22.58
CA MET A 38 2.77 -3.25 22.07
C MET A 38 2.48 -3.33 20.57
N ARG A 39 1.42 -2.63 20.15
CA ARG A 39 1.22 -2.22 18.76
C ARG A 39 1.91 -0.86 18.58
N VAL A 40 2.92 -0.81 17.73
CA VAL A 40 3.59 0.43 17.33
C VAL A 40 2.71 1.18 16.33
N GLY A 41 2.61 2.49 16.49
CA GLY A 41 1.81 3.36 15.64
C GLY A 41 1.40 4.64 16.36
N VAL A 42 0.62 5.44 15.66
CA VAL A 42 0.11 6.72 16.15
C VAL A 42 -0.87 6.46 17.33
N PRO A 43 -0.60 6.97 18.54
CA PRO A 43 -1.36 6.64 19.76
C PRO A 43 -2.69 7.39 19.83
N GLU A 44 -3.63 6.96 20.67
CA GLU A 44 -4.86 7.75 20.91
C GLU A 44 -4.48 9.13 21.52
N PRO A 45 -4.88 10.25 20.90
CA PRO A 45 -4.41 11.59 21.29
C PRO A 45 -4.63 11.93 22.76
N ASN A 46 -5.81 11.67 23.31
CA ASN A 46 -6.14 12.11 24.66
C ASN A 46 -5.35 11.34 25.72
N GLN A 47 -5.27 10.01 25.62
CA GLN A 47 -4.51 9.17 26.52
C GLN A 47 -3.02 9.52 26.49
N PHE A 48 -2.45 9.68 25.29
CA PHE A 48 -1.05 10.02 25.12
C PHE A 48 -0.72 11.41 25.65
N CYS A 49 -1.42 12.45 25.18
CA CYS A 49 -1.17 13.83 25.57
C CYS A 49 -1.43 14.07 27.06
N LYS A 50 -2.42 13.39 27.67
CA LYS A 50 -2.67 13.44 29.11
C LYS A 50 -1.51 12.85 29.91
N LYS A 51 -1.00 11.68 29.52
CA LYS A 51 0.16 11.04 30.18
C LYS A 51 1.43 11.87 29.99
N LEU A 52 1.65 12.44 28.81
CA LEU A 52 2.79 13.30 28.51
C LEU A 52 2.76 14.62 29.30
N ALA A 53 1.61 15.31 29.32
CA ALA A 53 1.41 16.50 30.15
C ALA A 53 1.66 16.22 31.63
N ARG A 54 1.24 15.04 32.13
CA ARG A 54 1.51 14.61 33.50
C ARG A 54 3.01 14.37 33.73
N LEU A 55 3.72 13.74 32.79
CA LEU A 55 5.19 13.58 32.88
C LEU A 55 5.88 14.95 32.99
N HIS A 56 5.53 15.90 32.13
CA HIS A 56 6.11 17.25 32.15
C HIS A 56 5.78 18.01 33.43
N ARG A 57 4.54 17.90 33.92
CA ARG A 57 4.10 18.59 35.13
C ARG A 57 4.71 18.00 36.40
N ASP A 58 4.79 16.67 36.49
CA ASP A 58 5.05 16.00 37.76
C ASP A 58 6.54 15.63 37.92
N SER A 59 7.32 15.54 36.83
CA SER A 59 8.76 15.30 36.90
C SER A 59 9.50 16.41 37.62
N VAL A 60 10.59 16.08 38.33
CA VAL A 60 11.39 17.05 39.10
C VAL A 60 12.87 16.83 38.78
N SER A 61 13.55 17.89 38.32
CA SER A 61 15.00 17.84 38.13
C SER A 61 15.71 17.63 39.47
N PRO A 62 16.61 16.65 39.59
CA PRO A 62 17.30 16.35 40.85
C PRO A 62 18.21 17.48 41.32
N THR A 63 18.61 18.38 40.42
CA THR A 63 19.47 19.53 40.68
C THR A 63 18.71 20.86 40.63
N GLY A 64 17.44 20.85 40.19
CA GLY A 64 16.71 22.06 39.82
C GLY A 64 17.23 22.75 38.56
N MET A 65 18.19 22.15 37.84
CA MET A 65 18.79 22.68 36.61
C MET A 65 18.27 21.93 35.37
N PHE A 66 18.49 22.51 34.18
CA PHE A 66 18.24 21.86 32.88
C PHE A 66 19.40 20.95 32.50
N GLY A 67 19.13 19.89 31.76
CA GLY A 67 20.11 18.91 31.30
C GLY A 67 19.98 17.54 31.98
N PHE A 68 21.10 16.83 32.04
CA PHE A 68 21.20 15.47 32.57
C PHE A 68 22.62 15.19 33.09
N HIS A 69 22.74 14.21 33.98
CA HIS A 69 24.01 13.83 34.61
C HIS A 69 25.00 13.15 33.66
N ILE A 70 24.53 12.68 32.51
CA ILE A 70 25.31 12.09 31.42
C ILE A 70 24.73 12.57 30.09
N ASN A 71 25.57 12.60 29.05
CA ASN A 71 25.05 12.84 27.70
C ASN A 71 24.15 11.69 27.29
N THR A 72 22.94 12.03 26.87
CA THR A 72 21.99 11.07 26.29
C THR A 72 22.28 10.93 24.79
N TYR A 73 21.61 9.99 24.14
CA TYR A 73 21.77 9.75 22.72
C TYR A 73 20.41 9.80 22.03
N GLN A 74 20.38 10.41 20.85
CA GLN A 74 19.26 10.35 19.92
C GLN A 74 19.74 9.60 18.69
N GLY A 75 19.24 8.38 18.49
CA GLY A 75 19.85 7.45 17.54
C GLY A 75 21.30 7.15 17.93
N HIS A 76 22.25 7.40 17.02
CA HIS A 76 23.69 7.23 17.29
C HIS A 76 24.39 8.54 17.69
N SER A 77 23.67 9.66 17.71
CA SER A 77 24.22 10.99 17.97
C SER A 77 24.12 11.34 19.46
N SER A 78 25.25 11.70 20.06
CA SER A 78 25.27 12.19 21.44
C SER A 78 24.63 13.57 21.53
N GLN A 79 23.81 13.79 22.55
CA GLN A 79 23.21 15.07 22.89
C GLN A 79 24.06 15.75 23.97
N ASP A 80 24.50 17.00 23.75
CA ASP A 80 25.27 17.77 24.73
C ASP A 80 24.33 18.41 25.77
N VAL A 81 23.92 17.60 26.74
CA VAL A 81 22.86 17.92 27.73
C VAL A 81 23.42 18.06 29.15
N GLY A 82 24.69 18.42 29.33
CA GLY A 82 25.23 18.68 30.67
C GLY A 82 24.45 19.77 31.41
N TRP A 83 24.47 19.76 32.75
CA TRP A 83 23.67 20.64 33.61
C TRP A 83 23.90 22.14 33.33
N ASP A 84 22.81 22.89 33.18
CA ASP A 84 22.78 24.35 33.01
C ASP A 84 21.66 24.98 33.85
N ALA A 85 21.95 26.13 34.47
CA ALA A 85 20.97 26.85 35.28
C ALA A 85 19.90 27.57 34.43
N SER A 86 20.22 27.91 33.18
CA SER A 86 19.31 28.59 32.24
C SER A 86 18.98 27.66 31.08
N TRP A 87 17.70 27.58 30.74
CA TRP A 87 17.26 26.84 29.57
C TRP A 87 17.79 27.46 28.27
N THR A 88 17.84 28.78 28.22
CA THR A 88 18.37 29.53 27.08
C THR A 88 19.82 29.14 26.78
N ALA A 89 20.65 29.07 27.82
CA ALA A 89 22.04 28.63 27.70
C ALA A 89 22.14 27.15 27.28
N CYS A 90 21.33 26.29 27.92
CA CYS A 90 21.28 24.86 27.62
C CYS A 90 20.91 24.60 26.15
N PHE A 91 19.82 25.19 25.67
CA PHE A 91 19.34 25.02 24.30
C PHE A 91 20.31 25.58 23.26
N ALA A 92 20.93 26.74 23.52
CA ALA A 92 21.95 27.30 22.65
C ALA A 92 23.17 26.38 22.52
N LYS A 93 23.60 25.76 23.63
CA LYS A 93 24.68 24.77 23.66
C LYS A 93 24.32 23.55 22.82
N MET A 94 23.13 22.98 23.05
CA MET A 94 22.62 21.82 22.31
C MET A 94 22.55 22.07 20.80
N LEU A 95 21.97 23.20 20.38
CA LEU A 95 21.85 23.53 18.97
C LEU A 95 23.24 23.70 18.32
N ARG A 96 24.16 24.42 18.99
CA ARG A 96 25.53 24.59 18.49
C ARG A 96 26.23 23.23 18.31
N HIS A 97 26.11 22.34 19.27
CA HIS A 97 26.67 20.99 19.21
C HIS A 97 26.14 20.20 18.00
N VAL A 98 24.82 20.20 17.79
CA VAL A 98 24.20 19.47 16.66
C VAL A 98 24.57 20.06 15.31
N MET A 99 24.73 21.39 15.19
CA MET A 99 25.22 22.03 13.97
C MET A 99 26.67 21.62 13.67
N GLN A 100 27.52 21.51 14.70
CA GLN A 100 28.89 21.01 14.56
C GLN A 100 28.94 19.52 14.19
N LEU A 101 28.05 18.70 14.76
CA LEU A 101 27.90 17.29 14.38
C LEU A 101 27.48 17.16 12.92
N ASP A 102 26.50 17.94 12.47
CA ASP A 102 26.06 17.92 11.07
C ASP A 102 27.21 18.33 10.14
N ALA A 103 27.94 19.40 10.45
CA ALA A 103 29.11 19.82 9.67
C ALA A 103 30.17 18.69 9.57
N LYS A 104 30.44 17.98 10.67
CA LYS A 104 31.38 16.84 10.68
C LYS A 104 30.88 15.65 9.86
N THR A 105 29.59 15.31 9.98
CA THR A 105 29.01 14.10 9.37
C THR A 105 28.74 14.27 7.88
N ASN A 106 28.23 15.44 7.48
CA ASN A 106 27.70 15.66 6.14
C ASN A 106 28.53 16.70 5.33
N GLY A 107 29.55 17.32 5.93
CA GLY A 107 30.40 18.38 5.34
C GLY A 107 29.90 19.80 5.64
N HIS A 108 30.62 20.85 5.25
CA HIS A 108 30.15 22.23 5.50
C HIS A 108 28.83 22.56 4.78
N TRP A 109 27.97 23.34 5.45
CA TRP A 109 26.70 23.83 4.93
C TRP A 109 26.65 25.35 5.12
N ALA A 110 27.15 26.09 4.11
CA ALA A 110 27.42 27.53 4.19
C ALA A 110 26.20 28.36 4.60
N GLU A 111 25.01 28.01 4.13
CA GLU A 111 23.78 28.70 4.53
C GLU A 111 23.50 28.50 6.02
N LEU A 112 23.53 27.26 6.51
CA LEU A 112 23.30 26.95 7.92
C LEU A 112 24.36 27.60 8.83
N ASP A 113 25.60 27.75 8.36
CA ASP A 113 26.68 28.42 9.10
C ASP A 113 26.38 29.93 9.27
N GLN A 114 25.91 30.61 8.21
CA GLN A 114 25.48 32.02 8.28
C GLN A 114 24.24 32.21 9.17
N VAL A 115 23.26 31.33 9.01
CA VAL A 115 22.04 31.25 9.82
C VAL A 115 22.34 31.06 11.29
N GLY A 116 23.18 30.07 11.58
CA GLY A 116 23.41 29.55 12.91
C GLY A 116 23.96 30.59 13.84
N HIS A 117 24.89 31.41 13.35
CA HIS A 117 25.44 32.51 14.14
C HIS A 117 24.33 33.44 14.63
N ARG A 118 23.44 33.89 13.74
CA ARG A 118 22.36 34.83 14.05
C ARG A 118 21.29 34.21 14.95
N ILE A 119 20.97 32.93 14.76
CA ILE A 119 20.06 32.19 15.66
C ILE A 119 20.64 32.14 17.08
N LEU A 120 21.92 31.79 17.20
CA LEU A 120 22.58 31.63 18.50
C LEU A 120 22.80 32.95 19.23
N THR A 121 23.06 34.06 18.51
CA THR A 121 23.38 35.36 19.12
C THR A 121 22.19 36.29 19.31
N LEU A 122 21.15 36.19 18.48
CA LEU A 122 20.00 37.10 18.52
C LEU A 122 18.68 36.39 18.81
N VAL A 123 18.35 35.35 18.04
CA VAL A 123 17.00 34.75 18.10
C VAL A 123 16.79 34.00 19.41
N ILE A 124 17.72 33.13 19.81
CA ILE A 124 17.59 32.35 21.05
C ILE A 124 17.54 33.26 22.28
N PRO A 125 18.46 34.23 22.47
CA PRO A 125 18.37 35.16 23.60
C PRO A 125 17.06 35.95 23.65
N ARG A 126 16.52 36.35 22.49
CA ARG A 126 15.26 37.11 22.42
C ARG A 126 14.02 36.25 22.68
N LEU A 127 13.90 35.11 21.99
CA LEU A 127 12.69 34.30 21.94
C LEU A 127 12.64 33.24 23.05
N ILE A 128 13.78 32.58 23.32
CA ILE A 128 13.88 31.57 24.39
C ILE A 128 14.22 32.25 25.72
N GLY A 129 15.07 33.28 25.71
CA GLY A 129 15.37 34.08 26.90
C GLY A 129 14.15 34.78 27.50
N ALA A 130 13.14 35.10 26.69
CA ALA A 130 11.87 35.65 27.17
C ALA A 130 11.13 34.73 28.16
N LEU A 131 11.40 33.41 28.16
CA LEU A 131 10.83 32.48 29.13
C LEU A 131 11.37 32.67 30.56
N GLU A 132 12.55 33.27 30.68
CA GLU A 132 13.32 33.44 31.92
C GLU A 132 13.55 34.94 32.24
N SER A 133 12.93 35.86 31.48
CA SER A 133 13.05 37.32 31.67
C SER A 133 11.78 37.91 32.31
N ASP A 134 11.86 39.17 32.75
CA ASP A 134 10.72 39.93 33.28
C ASP A 134 10.02 39.24 34.47
N GLY A 135 10.82 38.61 35.34
CA GLY A 135 10.34 37.87 36.51
C GLY A 135 9.74 36.49 36.20
N ARG A 136 9.75 36.06 34.94
CA ARG A 136 9.31 34.72 34.53
C ARG A 136 10.38 33.69 34.83
N SER A 137 9.92 32.48 35.11
CA SER A 137 10.78 31.30 35.24
C SER A 137 10.04 30.09 34.69
N ILE A 138 10.80 29.17 34.13
CA ILE A 138 10.27 27.89 33.64
C ILE A 138 10.88 26.74 34.44
N LYS A 139 10.08 25.69 34.62
CA LYS A 139 10.50 24.50 35.34
C LYS A 139 11.29 23.57 34.41
N PRO A 140 12.47 23.06 34.81
CA PRO A 140 13.10 21.93 34.14
C PRO A 140 12.24 20.68 34.34
N CYS A 141 11.58 20.23 33.28
CA CYS A 141 10.77 19.02 33.28
C CYS A 141 11.44 17.94 32.44
N LEU A 142 11.27 16.68 32.84
CA LEU A 142 11.79 15.54 32.09
C LEU A 142 11.02 15.38 30.77
N ILE A 143 11.72 15.47 29.66
CA ILE A 143 11.19 15.18 28.31
C ILE A 143 11.79 13.86 27.79
N HIS A 144 11.16 13.24 26.81
CA HIS A 144 11.69 12.05 26.11
C HIS A 144 12.81 12.43 25.11
N ALA A 145 12.68 13.58 24.44
CA ALA A 145 13.61 14.18 23.49
C ALA A 145 13.83 13.47 22.14
N ASP A 146 13.22 12.31 21.92
CA ASP A 146 13.13 11.64 20.61
C ASP A 146 11.74 11.01 20.43
N LEU A 147 10.69 11.83 20.56
CA LEU A 147 9.31 11.36 20.74
C LEU A 147 8.54 11.33 19.42
N TRP A 148 8.84 10.31 18.62
CA TRP A 148 8.16 10.00 17.36
C TRP A 148 7.42 8.66 17.45
N GLU A 149 6.60 8.33 16.45
CA GLU A 149 5.74 7.15 16.47
C GLU A 149 6.49 5.81 16.60
N GLY A 150 7.79 5.78 16.26
CA GLY A 150 8.64 4.61 16.45
C GLY A 150 9.02 4.35 17.91
N ASN A 151 8.95 5.36 18.77
CA ASN A 151 9.27 5.31 20.20
C ASN A 151 8.01 5.32 21.08
N ILE A 152 6.84 5.07 20.48
CA ILE A 152 5.54 5.03 21.14
C ILE A 152 4.82 3.72 20.81
N GLY A 153 4.23 3.10 21.83
CA GLY A 153 3.51 1.84 21.67
C GLY A 153 2.24 1.80 22.50
N THR A 154 1.20 1.16 21.98
CA THR A 154 -0.02 0.87 22.73
C THR A 154 -0.02 -0.60 23.15
N SER A 155 -0.09 -0.88 24.44
CA SER A 155 -0.19 -2.23 25.01
C SER A 155 -1.36 -2.98 24.39
N LYS A 156 -1.12 -4.17 23.86
CA LYS A 156 -2.18 -5.03 23.31
C LYS A 156 -3.05 -5.66 24.40
N GLU A 157 -2.51 -5.78 25.60
CA GLU A 157 -3.21 -6.36 26.75
C GLU A 157 -4.13 -5.34 27.41
N THR A 158 -3.62 -4.14 27.70
CA THR A 158 -4.36 -3.14 28.49
C THR A 158 -4.91 -1.99 27.64
N GLY A 159 -4.42 -1.80 26.42
CA GLY A 159 -4.72 -0.62 25.62
C GLY A 159 -3.99 0.65 26.08
N ASP A 160 -3.04 0.54 27.02
CA ASP A 160 -2.28 1.69 27.52
C ASP A 160 -1.18 2.15 26.57
N VAL A 161 -1.05 3.46 26.41
CA VAL A 161 0.10 4.06 25.71
C VAL A 161 1.32 4.09 26.61
N TYR A 162 2.47 3.72 26.02
CA TYR A 162 3.81 3.77 26.60
C TYR A 162 4.80 4.46 25.65
N ILE A 163 5.80 5.11 26.24
CA ILE A 163 6.98 5.68 25.56
C ILE A 163 8.23 4.88 25.94
N PHE A 164 9.17 4.74 25.02
CA PHE A 164 10.41 4.00 25.24
C PHE A 164 11.56 4.58 24.43
N ASP A 165 12.78 4.23 24.84
CA ASP A 165 14.09 4.73 24.40
C ASP A 165 14.76 5.69 25.41
N ALA A 166 16.09 5.78 25.37
CA ALA A 166 16.92 6.39 26.41
C ALA A 166 17.48 7.78 26.03
N ALA A 167 16.69 8.60 25.33
CA ALA A 167 17.07 9.95 24.90
C ALA A 167 16.79 11.07 25.95
N SER A 168 16.03 10.76 27.00
CA SER A 168 15.41 11.71 27.93
C SER A 168 16.36 12.59 28.76
N PHE A 169 16.09 13.89 28.87
CA PHE A 169 16.76 14.84 29.77
C PHE A 169 15.79 15.91 30.31
N TYR A 170 16.22 16.76 31.26
CA TYR A 170 15.39 17.83 31.81
C TYR A 170 15.46 19.09 30.93
N ALA A 171 14.33 19.54 30.41
CA ALA A 171 14.20 20.59 29.41
C ALA A 171 12.99 21.50 29.69
N HIS A 172 12.78 22.48 28.82
CA HIS A 172 11.47 23.10 28.67
C HIS A 172 10.50 22.15 27.95
N ASN A 173 9.28 21.98 28.46
CA ASN A 173 8.28 21.04 27.93
C ASN A 173 7.94 21.28 26.45
N GLU A 174 7.92 22.54 25.99
CA GLU A 174 7.57 22.87 24.61
C GLU A 174 8.62 22.36 23.59
N MET A 175 9.85 22.04 24.03
CA MET A 175 10.84 21.44 23.15
C MET A 175 10.35 20.09 22.60
N GLU A 176 9.76 19.24 23.44
CA GLU A 176 9.20 17.95 23.03
C GLU A 176 8.12 18.12 21.95
N ILE A 177 7.28 19.15 22.09
CA ILE A 177 6.20 19.47 21.13
C ILE A 177 6.78 20.04 19.83
N GLY A 178 7.94 20.71 19.90
CA GLY A 178 8.70 21.17 18.75
C GLY A 178 9.14 20.04 17.82
N ASP A 179 9.38 18.83 18.32
CA ASP A 179 9.70 17.66 17.49
C ASP A 179 8.54 17.26 16.59
N TRP A 180 7.29 17.38 17.08
CA TRP A 180 6.09 17.02 16.31
C TRP A 180 5.88 17.93 15.09
N ARG A 181 6.50 19.12 15.05
CA ARG A 181 6.46 19.97 13.85
C ARG A 181 7.32 19.45 12.71
N CYS A 182 8.19 18.49 12.99
CA CYS A 182 9.05 17.93 11.97
C CYS A 182 8.23 17.07 11.00
N PRO A 183 8.35 17.26 9.68
CA PRO A 183 7.56 16.52 8.69
C PRO A 183 7.76 15.00 8.70
N TYR A 184 8.82 14.51 9.35
CA TYR A 184 9.10 13.08 9.47
C TYR A 184 8.32 12.42 10.61
N ASN A 185 7.82 13.19 11.58
CA ASN A 185 7.14 12.65 12.76
C ASN A 185 5.65 12.51 12.43
N ASN A 186 5.08 11.30 12.51
CA ASN A 186 3.67 11.08 12.17
C ASN A 186 2.67 11.62 13.22
N ILE A 187 3.17 12.20 14.32
CA ILE A 187 2.38 12.86 15.38
C ILE A 187 2.23 14.37 15.11
N HIS A 188 2.63 14.85 13.93
CA HIS A 188 2.51 16.26 13.49
C HIS A 188 1.07 16.79 13.31
N ASN A 189 0.04 15.96 13.49
CA ASN A 189 -1.35 16.40 13.38
C ASN A 189 -1.68 17.38 14.53
N GLU A 190 -2.29 18.53 14.18
CA GLU A 190 -2.68 19.57 15.13
C GLU A 190 -3.53 19.07 16.32
N VAL A 191 -4.24 17.94 16.15
CA VAL A 191 -5.00 17.30 17.23
C VAL A 191 -4.10 17.00 18.44
N TYR A 192 -2.88 16.50 18.26
CA TYR A 192 -1.98 16.19 19.38
C TYR A 192 -1.51 17.44 20.09
N THR A 193 -1.09 18.45 19.33
CA THR A 193 -0.68 19.74 19.87
C THR A 193 -1.81 20.39 20.65
N ARG A 194 -3.03 20.45 20.08
CA ARG A 194 -4.21 21.02 20.74
C ARG A 194 -4.57 20.25 22.00
N THR A 195 -4.55 18.92 21.93
CA THR A 195 -4.88 18.05 23.08
C THR A 195 -3.84 18.19 24.19
N TYR A 196 -2.55 18.27 23.86
CA TYR A 196 -1.51 18.55 24.83
C TYR A 196 -1.72 19.91 25.50
N LEU A 197 -1.99 20.97 24.72
CA LEU A 197 -2.23 22.32 25.25
C LEU A 197 -3.47 22.41 26.15
N GLN A 198 -4.47 21.55 25.97
CA GLN A 198 -5.60 21.43 26.90
C GLN A 198 -5.20 20.90 28.28
N HIS A 199 -4.20 20.00 28.34
CA HIS A 199 -3.71 19.42 29.60
C HIS A 199 -2.54 20.20 30.20
N PHE A 200 -1.75 20.87 29.37
CA PHE A 200 -0.57 21.64 29.73
C PHE A 200 -0.43 22.84 28.79
N GLY A 201 -0.99 23.98 29.21
CA GLY A 201 -1.07 25.19 28.40
C GLY A 201 0.29 25.77 27.96
N PRO A 202 0.28 26.76 27.05
CA PRO A 202 1.50 27.40 26.57
C PRO A 202 2.21 28.20 27.69
N SER A 203 3.54 28.17 27.68
CA SER A 203 4.36 28.98 28.58
C SER A 203 4.29 30.46 28.23
N GLU A 204 4.44 31.34 29.21
CA GLU A 204 4.47 32.79 28.99
C GLU A 204 5.80 33.23 28.34
N PRO A 205 5.80 34.16 27.36
CA PRO A 205 4.63 34.83 26.78
C PRO A 205 3.90 33.92 25.78
N LYS A 206 2.58 33.75 25.95
CA LYS A 206 1.79 32.78 25.19
C LYS A 206 1.71 33.09 23.70
N GLU A 207 1.79 34.35 23.34
CA GLU A 207 1.70 34.86 21.97
C GLU A 207 2.87 34.37 21.11
N GLU A 208 4.03 34.13 21.74
CA GLU A 208 5.25 33.66 21.06
C GLU A 208 5.40 32.14 21.06
N TRP A 209 4.37 31.41 21.52
CA TRP A 209 4.40 29.94 21.60
C TRP A 209 4.70 29.28 20.24
N ASP A 210 4.07 29.78 19.16
CA ASP A 210 4.27 29.23 17.82
C ASP A 210 5.73 29.40 17.35
N ASP A 211 6.29 30.58 17.60
CA ASP A 211 7.66 30.92 17.24
C ASP A 211 8.68 30.09 18.01
N ARG A 212 8.48 29.90 19.32
CA ARG A 212 9.33 29.02 20.13
C ARG A 212 9.34 27.59 19.61
N ASN A 213 8.18 27.05 19.26
CA ASN A 213 8.09 25.69 18.72
C ASN A 213 8.72 25.58 17.33
N ARG A 214 8.63 26.62 16.49
CA ARG A 214 9.40 26.69 15.23
C ARG A 214 10.91 26.67 15.49
N MET A 215 11.37 27.36 16.54
CA MET A 215 12.77 27.36 16.96
C MET A 215 13.20 25.96 17.43
N TYR A 216 12.45 25.31 18.33
CA TYR A 216 12.76 23.94 18.76
C TYR A 216 12.80 22.95 17.59
N CYS A 217 11.89 23.08 16.62
CA CYS A 217 11.87 22.28 15.40
C CYS A 217 13.18 22.39 14.56
N VAL A 218 13.95 23.48 14.68
CA VAL A 218 15.25 23.61 13.99
C VAL A 218 16.23 22.57 14.51
N TYR A 219 16.35 22.43 15.84
CA TYR A 219 17.22 21.42 16.47
C TYR A 219 16.95 20.02 15.92
N TYR A 220 15.68 19.62 15.92
CA TYR A 220 15.22 18.32 15.45
C TYR A 220 15.49 18.08 13.96
N ASN A 221 15.37 19.10 13.12
CA ASN A 221 15.71 18.96 11.71
C ASN A 221 17.20 18.77 11.45
N VAL A 222 18.06 19.45 12.20
CA VAL A 222 19.52 19.32 12.06
C VAL A 222 19.99 17.98 12.63
N ILE A 223 19.52 17.55 13.80
CA ILE A 223 19.92 16.25 14.35
C ILE A 223 19.43 15.09 13.46
N TYR A 224 18.27 15.25 12.81
CA TYR A 224 17.78 14.27 11.85
C TYR A 224 18.72 14.11 10.64
N SER A 225 19.37 15.17 10.13
CA SER A 225 20.34 15.04 9.04
C SER A 225 21.63 14.36 9.49
N VAL A 226 22.04 14.55 10.76
CA VAL A 226 23.17 13.79 11.35
C VAL A 226 22.83 12.31 11.39
N ASN A 227 21.64 11.95 11.88
CA ASN A 227 21.26 10.55 12.11
C ASN A 227 21.02 9.73 10.83
N HIS A 228 20.93 10.35 9.65
CA HIS A 228 20.62 9.69 8.37
C HIS A 228 21.75 9.84 7.34
N MET A 229 22.98 9.43 7.68
CA MET A 229 24.21 9.66 6.92
C MET A 229 24.16 9.34 5.42
N SER A 230 23.53 8.23 5.01
CA SER A 230 23.43 7.84 3.58
C SER A 230 22.55 8.77 2.75
N GLN A 231 21.65 9.51 3.41
CA GLN A 231 20.76 10.48 2.79
C GLN A 231 21.03 11.91 3.27
N GLY A 232 22.00 12.12 4.17
CA GLY A 232 22.17 13.37 4.91
C GLY A 232 22.33 14.61 4.02
N LYS A 233 23.08 14.50 2.92
CA LYS A 233 23.20 15.58 1.91
C LYS A 233 21.89 15.82 1.14
N ALA A 234 21.15 14.78 0.81
CA ALA A 234 19.84 14.90 0.18
C ALA A 234 18.78 15.43 1.15
N VAL A 235 18.87 15.05 2.44
CA VAL A 235 18.06 15.58 3.53
C VAL A 235 18.36 17.06 3.73
N ARG A 236 19.63 17.48 3.74
CA ARG A 236 20.05 18.88 3.73
C ARG A 236 19.47 19.64 2.57
N GLN A 237 19.56 19.14 1.32
CA GLN A 237 19.03 19.83 0.14
C GLN A 237 17.50 19.87 0.09
N ARG A 238 16.83 18.81 0.55
CA ARG A 238 15.37 18.72 0.65
C ARG A 238 14.81 19.57 1.79
N LYS A 239 15.60 19.74 2.86
CA LYS A 239 15.32 20.58 4.03
C LYS A 239 16.06 21.93 4.01
N LEU A 240 16.79 22.27 2.94
CA LEU A 240 17.50 23.56 2.74
C LEU A 240 16.48 24.70 2.61
N ARG A 241 15.22 24.34 2.29
CA ARG A 241 14.05 25.04 2.81
C ARG A 241 13.95 24.86 4.34
N ILE A 242 14.94 25.34 5.09
CA ILE A 242 14.67 25.86 6.43
C ILE A 242 13.85 27.12 6.12
N LYS A 243 12.54 26.92 5.90
CA LYS A 243 11.49 27.90 5.56
C LYS A 243 12.01 29.33 5.50
N LEU A 244 12.41 29.83 4.34
CA LEU A 244 12.46 31.27 4.13
C LEU A 244 13.32 32.05 5.15
N PHE A 245 14.22 31.40 5.91
CA PHE A 245 15.16 31.96 6.88
C PHE A 245 14.63 32.85 8.02
N LEU A 246 13.69 33.75 7.78
CA LEU A 246 13.57 35.06 8.43
C LEU A 246 12.61 35.99 7.68
N ALA A 247 12.15 35.64 6.47
CA ALA A 247 11.23 36.47 5.71
C ALA A 247 9.88 36.54 6.44
N MET A 248 9.52 37.59 7.18
CA MET A 248 10.08 38.96 7.23
C MET A 248 9.86 39.59 8.63
N GLU A 249 9.59 38.80 9.68
CA GLU A 249 8.75 39.23 10.82
C GLU A 249 9.46 39.53 12.15
N THR A 250 10.73 39.92 12.13
CA THR A 250 11.34 40.61 13.29
C THR A 250 11.93 41.95 12.89
N SER A 251 11.11 42.88 12.39
CA SER A 251 11.03 44.32 12.77
C SER A 251 10.46 45.20 11.62
N PRO A 252 9.58 46.20 11.86
CA PRO A 252 9.05 47.14 10.85
C PRO A 252 10.04 48.15 10.25
N ASP A 253 11.35 48.06 10.48
CA ASP A 253 12.26 49.21 10.31
C ASP A 253 13.28 49.13 9.16
N ASP A 254 13.35 48.08 8.35
CA ASP A 254 14.43 47.95 7.35
C ASP A 254 13.97 48.25 5.91
N LYS A 255 13.44 49.46 5.68
CA LYS A 255 13.01 49.94 4.35
C LYS A 255 14.13 50.53 3.47
N ASP A 256 15.37 50.63 3.94
CA ASP A 256 16.34 51.51 3.27
C ASP A 256 17.62 50.89 2.68
N ASN A 257 17.88 49.58 2.74
CA ASN A 257 19.14 49.06 2.19
C ASN A 257 18.98 48.04 1.05
N ASN A 258 19.20 48.58 -0.15
CA ASN A 258 19.23 47.92 -1.44
C ASN A 258 20.54 47.10 -1.60
N VAL A 259 20.49 45.77 -1.44
CA VAL A 259 21.62 44.89 -1.78
C VAL A 259 21.18 43.79 -2.74
N SER A 260 21.56 43.96 -4.00
CA SER A 260 21.36 43.04 -5.11
C SER A 260 22.37 41.88 -5.04
N LEU A 261 21.88 40.63 -5.09
CA LEU A 261 22.72 39.43 -5.25
C LEU A 261 22.44 38.78 -6.61
N ALA A 262 23.40 38.93 -7.53
CA ALA A 262 23.46 38.25 -8.82
C ALA A 262 23.95 36.80 -8.68
N PRO A 263 23.59 35.87 -9.60
CA PRO A 263 23.98 34.46 -9.50
C PRO A 263 25.42 34.21 -9.99
N PRO A 264 26.22 33.35 -9.32
CA PRO A 264 27.55 33.01 -9.80
C PRO A 264 27.56 31.84 -10.79
N THR A 265 28.54 31.96 -11.67
CA THR A 265 28.82 31.28 -12.92
C THR A 265 29.33 29.84 -12.74
N LYS A 266 29.09 29.01 -13.76
CA LYS A 266 29.63 27.65 -13.92
C LYS A 266 31.17 27.65 -13.91
N ALA A 267 31.76 26.78 -13.08
CA ALA A 267 33.14 26.33 -13.25
C ALA A 267 33.15 24.80 -13.41
N SER A 268 33.77 24.35 -14.50
CA SER A 268 34.07 22.96 -14.79
C SER A 268 35.34 22.56 -14.06
N THR A 269 35.32 21.44 -13.32
CA THR A 269 36.54 20.72 -12.97
C THR A 269 36.29 19.22 -13.06
N THR A 270 36.93 18.63 -14.08
CA THR A 270 37.09 17.20 -14.31
C THR A 270 38.14 16.68 -13.33
N CYS A 271 37.76 15.74 -12.45
CA CYS A 271 38.73 14.88 -11.76
C CYS A 271 38.18 13.46 -11.71
N THR A 272 38.80 12.62 -12.52
CA THR A 272 38.68 11.17 -12.54
C THR A 272 39.42 10.63 -11.32
N GLU A 273 38.70 10.20 -10.29
CA GLU A 273 39.27 9.35 -9.24
C GLU A 273 38.51 8.03 -9.19
N THR A 274 39.29 6.97 -9.36
CA THR A 274 38.91 5.57 -9.37
C THR A 274 38.26 5.15 -8.05
N ILE A 275 37.02 4.68 -8.14
CA ILE A 275 36.26 4.06 -7.04
C ILE A 275 36.95 2.75 -6.64
N PRO A 276 37.44 2.57 -5.39
CA PRO A 276 37.75 1.24 -4.89
C PRO A 276 36.42 0.48 -4.64
N PRO A 277 36.37 -0.84 -4.88
CA PRO A 277 35.13 -1.60 -4.68
C PRO A 277 34.68 -1.50 -3.21
N PRO A 278 33.37 -1.40 -2.93
CA PRO A 278 32.88 -1.13 -1.59
C PRO A 278 33.24 -2.27 -0.63
N THR A 279 34.01 -1.93 0.40
CA THR A 279 34.28 -2.79 1.55
C THR A 279 33.04 -2.86 2.43
N ASN A 280 32.51 -4.07 2.59
CA ASN A 280 31.32 -4.38 3.39
C ASN A 280 31.47 -3.89 4.85
N THR A 281 30.56 -3.02 5.31
CA THR A 281 30.39 -2.68 6.73
C THR A 281 28.92 -2.87 7.13
N PRO A 282 28.59 -3.45 8.30
CA PRO A 282 27.27 -3.99 8.59
C PRO A 282 26.40 -3.04 9.42
N ALA A 283 25.42 -2.41 8.77
CA ALA A 283 24.26 -1.79 9.43
C ALA A 283 23.05 -1.66 8.47
N ASP A 284 22.81 -2.70 7.68
CA ASP A 284 21.48 -2.95 7.10
C ASP A 284 20.82 -4.01 7.99
N GLN A 285 19.83 -3.65 8.82
CA GLN A 285 18.93 -4.70 9.30
C GLN A 285 18.22 -5.26 8.07
N PRO A 286 18.34 -6.57 7.81
CA PRO A 286 17.75 -7.11 6.62
C PRO A 286 16.25 -7.16 6.86
N SER A 287 15.50 -6.30 6.17
CA SER A 287 14.17 -6.71 5.72
C SER A 287 14.31 -8.14 5.17
N LEU A 288 13.31 -9.02 5.35
CA LEU A 288 13.36 -10.38 4.76
C LEU A 288 13.81 -10.33 3.27
N TYR A 289 13.49 -9.22 2.60
CA TYR A 289 14.00 -8.78 1.31
C TYR A 289 15.53 -8.68 1.16
N ASN A 290 16.29 -8.03 2.06
CA ASN A 290 17.76 -7.96 1.97
C ASN A 290 18.44 -9.32 2.23
N SER A 291 17.75 -10.26 2.88
CA SER A 291 18.26 -11.62 3.10
C SER A 291 18.04 -12.58 1.91
N LEU A 292 17.17 -12.22 0.97
CA LEU A 292 16.82 -13.05 -0.20
C LEU A 292 17.65 -12.63 -1.41
N SER A 293 18.35 -13.59 -2.03
CA SER A 293 19.07 -13.34 -3.28
C SER A 293 18.12 -12.86 -4.38
N HIS A 294 18.63 -12.08 -5.34
CA HIS A 294 17.86 -11.62 -6.51
C HIS A 294 17.18 -12.78 -7.26
N ILE A 295 17.82 -13.95 -7.31
CA ILE A 295 17.28 -15.17 -7.92
C ILE A 295 16.07 -15.68 -7.13
N ARG A 296 16.12 -15.70 -5.80
CA ARG A 296 14.97 -16.10 -4.95
C ARG A 296 13.80 -15.12 -5.07
N LYS A 297 14.09 -13.82 -5.16
CA LYS A 297 13.08 -12.78 -5.41
C LYS A 297 12.39 -12.99 -6.75
N LEU A 298 13.17 -13.29 -7.80
CA LEU A 298 12.64 -13.62 -9.12
C LEU A 298 11.80 -14.91 -9.08
N GLN A 299 12.27 -15.97 -8.43
CA GLN A 299 11.55 -17.23 -8.28
C GLN A 299 10.19 -17.04 -7.58
N LEU A 300 10.16 -16.29 -6.47
CA LEU A 300 8.91 -15.98 -5.77
C LEU A 300 7.98 -15.12 -6.63
N THR A 301 8.52 -14.11 -7.33
CA THR A 301 7.73 -13.26 -8.24
C THR A 301 7.12 -14.07 -9.37
N LEU A 302 7.86 -15.00 -9.97
CA LEU A 302 7.37 -15.89 -11.01
C LEU A 302 6.32 -16.87 -10.49
N LEU A 303 6.54 -17.45 -9.30
CA LEU A 303 5.59 -18.36 -8.66
C LEU A 303 4.25 -17.66 -8.35
N ILE A 304 4.33 -16.49 -7.73
CA ILE A 304 3.16 -15.66 -7.40
C ILE A 304 2.47 -15.18 -8.69
N GLY A 305 3.23 -14.75 -9.69
CA GLY A 305 2.69 -14.33 -10.99
C GLY A 305 1.94 -15.46 -11.70
N PHE A 306 2.49 -16.66 -11.72
CA PHE A 306 1.86 -17.83 -12.34
C PHE A 306 0.58 -18.25 -11.57
N ALA A 307 0.62 -18.30 -10.25
CA ALA A 307 -0.54 -18.61 -9.43
C ALA A 307 -1.65 -17.54 -9.54
N THR A 308 -1.26 -16.28 -9.72
CA THR A 308 -2.18 -15.17 -9.97
C THR A 308 -2.84 -15.25 -11.34
N THR A 309 -2.12 -15.76 -12.35
CA THR A 309 -2.60 -15.97 -13.72
C THR A 309 -3.73 -17.01 -13.79
N THR A 310 -3.79 -17.94 -12.83
CA THR A 310 -4.84 -18.97 -12.76
C THR A 310 -6.24 -18.36 -12.73
N SER A 311 -6.46 -17.25 -12.03
CA SER A 311 -7.79 -16.61 -11.95
C SER A 311 -8.34 -16.20 -13.33
N PRO A 312 -7.68 -15.31 -14.10
CA PRO A 312 -8.16 -14.94 -15.43
C PRO A 312 -8.10 -16.10 -16.44
N LEU A 313 -7.12 -17.01 -16.32
CA LEU A 313 -7.03 -18.18 -17.19
C LEU A 313 -8.26 -19.08 -17.05
N THR A 314 -8.65 -19.44 -15.83
CA THR A 314 -9.80 -20.32 -15.58
C THR A 314 -11.14 -19.66 -15.91
N ALA A 315 -11.24 -18.34 -15.77
CA ALA A 315 -12.42 -17.62 -16.22
C ALA A 315 -12.60 -17.73 -17.74
N THR A 316 -11.51 -17.59 -18.49
CA THR A 316 -11.54 -17.42 -19.95
C THR A 316 -11.41 -18.72 -20.75
N ILE A 317 -10.75 -19.74 -20.21
CA ILE A 317 -10.66 -21.10 -20.80
C ILE A 317 -12.04 -21.75 -21.01
N TYR A 318 -13.06 -21.23 -20.31
CA TYR A 318 -14.43 -21.70 -20.37
C TYR A 318 -15.20 -21.22 -21.62
N PHE A 319 -14.81 -20.11 -22.25
CA PHE A 319 -15.61 -19.53 -23.34
C PHE A 319 -15.72 -20.41 -24.60
N PRO A 320 -14.64 -21.03 -25.11
CA PRO A 320 -14.76 -21.95 -26.26
C PRO A 320 -15.61 -23.20 -25.95
N LEU A 321 -15.81 -23.51 -24.67
CA LEU A 321 -16.58 -24.67 -24.22
C LEU A 321 -18.08 -24.42 -24.16
N LEU A 322 -18.54 -23.17 -24.17
CA LEU A 322 -19.97 -22.86 -23.99
C LEU A 322 -20.88 -23.61 -24.99
N PRO A 323 -20.55 -23.67 -26.29
CA PRO A 323 -21.40 -24.38 -27.24
C PRO A 323 -21.41 -25.91 -26.99
N LEU A 324 -20.27 -26.49 -26.58
CA LEU A 324 -20.18 -27.91 -26.26
C LEU A 324 -20.99 -28.25 -25.01
N LEU A 325 -20.91 -27.42 -23.97
CA LEU A 325 -21.66 -27.60 -22.73
C LEU A 325 -23.16 -27.42 -22.94
N ARG A 326 -23.55 -26.44 -23.77
CA ARG A 326 -24.93 -26.23 -24.20
C ARG A 326 -25.51 -27.49 -24.85
N ALA A 327 -24.76 -28.06 -25.80
CA ALA A 327 -25.15 -29.26 -26.52
C ALA A 327 -25.22 -30.48 -25.60
N HIS A 328 -24.21 -30.68 -24.74
CA HIS A 328 -24.10 -31.84 -23.85
C HIS A 328 -25.17 -31.88 -22.75
N PHE A 329 -25.43 -30.75 -22.10
CA PHE A 329 -26.44 -30.67 -21.04
C PHE A 329 -27.86 -30.41 -21.56
N HIS A 330 -28.03 -30.28 -22.88
CA HIS A 330 -29.31 -29.96 -23.52
C HIS A 330 -30.01 -28.73 -22.91
N THR A 331 -29.25 -27.66 -22.71
CA THR A 331 -29.72 -26.43 -22.05
C THR A 331 -29.76 -25.23 -23.01
N SER A 332 -30.43 -24.16 -22.62
CA SER A 332 -30.45 -22.90 -23.39
C SER A 332 -29.13 -22.13 -23.26
N ALA A 333 -28.84 -21.24 -24.20
CA ALA A 333 -27.69 -20.34 -24.12
C ALA A 333 -27.74 -19.45 -22.86
N GLN A 334 -28.94 -19.04 -22.45
CA GLN A 334 -29.14 -18.28 -21.21
C GLN A 334 -28.74 -19.08 -19.96
N ALA A 335 -29.12 -20.36 -19.90
CA ALA A 335 -28.73 -21.24 -18.79
C ALA A 335 -27.21 -21.45 -18.75
N ILE A 336 -26.55 -21.60 -19.89
CA ILE A 336 -25.07 -21.69 -19.91
C ILE A 336 -24.42 -20.34 -19.53
N ASN A 337 -24.95 -19.21 -19.97
CA ASN A 337 -24.46 -17.88 -19.55
C ASN A 337 -24.63 -17.64 -18.05
N LEU A 338 -25.63 -18.24 -17.40
CA LEU A 338 -25.79 -18.20 -15.94
C LEU A 338 -24.58 -18.79 -15.21
N THR A 339 -23.89 -19.79 -15.78
CA THR A 339 -22.68 -20.36 -15.15
C THR A 339 -21.53 -19.35 -15.15
N ILE A 340 -21.46 -18.48 -16.15
CA ILE A 340 -20.50 -17.37 -16.24
C ILE A 340 -20.88 -16.30 -15.22
N THR A 341 -22.16 -15.89 -15.18
CA THR A 341 -22.68 -14.93 -14.21
C THR A 341 -22.37 -15.35 -12.78
N LEU A 342 -22.67 -16.61 -12.43
CA LEU A 342 -22.42 -17.16 -11.09
C LEU A 342 -20.91 -17.16 -10.77
N TYR A 343 -20.07 -17.56 -11.73
CA TYR A 343 -18.61 -17.50 -11.58
C TYR A 343 -18.13 -16.08 -11.26
N VAL A 344 -18.63 -15.06 -11.98
CA VAL A 344 -18.23 -13.66 -11.76
C VAL A 344 -18.71 -13.10 -10.41
N ILE A 345 -19.90 -13.50 -9.94
CA ILE A 345 -20.40 -13.11 -8.61
C ILE A 345 -19.46 -13.60 -7.51
N PHE A 346 -19.09 -14.88 -7.53
CA PHE A 346 -18.17 -15.44 -6.54
C PHE A 346 -16.73 -14.93 -6.70
N GLN A 347 -16.34 -14.50 -7.91
CA GLN A 347 -15.08 -13.80 -8.15
C GLN A 347 -15.08 -12.42 -7.48
N ALA A 348 -16.22 -11.74 -7.40
CA ALA A 348 -16.37 -10.48 -6.69
C ALA A 348 -16.23 -10.65 -5.17
N LEU A 349 -16.85 -11.70 -4.63
CA LEU A 349 -16.92 -11.96 -3.18
C LEU A 349 -15.62 -12.51 -2.62
N SER A 350 -14.94 -13.40 -3.34
CA SER A 350 -13.78 -14.15 -2.86
C SER A 350 -12.66 -13.27 -2.27
N PRO A 351 -12.14 -12.23 -2.96
CA PRO A 351 -11.12 -11.34 -2.41
C PRO A 351 -11.49 -10.67 -1.08
N ALA A 352 -12.78 -10.33 -0.90
CA ALA A 352 -13.28 -9.66 0.31
C ALA A 352 -13.25 -10.56 1.55
N PHE A 353 -13.37 -11.88 1.35
CA PHE A 353 -13.28 -12.86 2.44
C PHE A 353 -11.85 -13.36 2.65
N PHE A 354 -11.19 -13.83 1.59
CA PHE A 354 -9.89 -14.50 1.71
C PHE A 354 -8.70 -13.55 1.83
N GLY A 355 -8.82 -12.30 1.36
CA GLY A 355 -7.79 -11.27 1.53
C GLY A 355 -7.50 -11.02 3.02
N PRO A 356 -8.47 -10.51 3.80
CA PRO A 356 -8.27 -10.29 5.22
C PRO A 356 -8.01 -11.57 6.03
N LEU A 357 -8.59 -12.71 5.63
CA LEU A 357 -8.30 -13.99 6.27
C LEU A 357 -6.82 -14.36 6.13
N SER A 358 -6.18 -13.99 5.01
CA SER A 358 -4.74 -14.18 4.81
C SER A 358 -3.89 -13.20 5.62
N ASP A 359 -4.43 -12.04 6.01
CA ASP A 359 -3.77 -11.09 6.91
C ASP A 359 -3.76 -11.58 8.37
N THR A 360 -4.61 -12.55 8.73
CA THR A 360 -4.77 -13.05 10.11
C THR A 360 -4.25 -14.48 10.31
N LEU A 361 -4.58 -15.40 9.41
CA LEU A 361 -4.20 -16.82 9.51
C LEU A 361 -2.82 -17.14 8.90
N GLY A 362 -2.26 -16.22 8.11
CA GLY A 362 -1.05 -16.44 7.33
C GLY A 362 -1.32 -16.52 5.83
N ARG A 363 -0.34 -16.11 5.02
CA ARG A 363 -0.48 -16.11 3.56
C ARG A 363 -0.52 -17.52 3.00
N ARG A 364 0.37 -18.39 3.47
CA ARG A 364 0.54 -19.74 2.91
C ARG A 364 -0.64 -20.68 3.21
N PRO A 365 -1.18 -20.79 4.44
CA PRO A 365 -2.35 -21.61 4.74
C PRO A 365 -3.57 -21.23 3.90
N VAL A 366 -3.83 -19.93 3.75
CA VAL A 366 -4.95 -19.45 2.95
C VAL A 366 -4.73 -19.76 1.47
N TYR A 367 -3.51 -19.57 0.94
CA TYR A 367 -3.18 -19.93 -0.45
C TYR A 367 -3.40 -21.42 -0.74
N LEU A 368 -2.96 -22.29 0.17
CA LEU A 368 -3.14 -23.74 0.03
C LEU A 368 -4.59 -24.16 0.13
N PHE A 369 -5.37 -23.53 1.03
CA PHE A 369 -6.80 -23.79 1.15
C PHE A 369 -7.55 -23.39 -0.12
N THR A 370 -7.30 -22.20 -0.66
CA THR A 370 -8.01 -21.69 -1.84
C THR A 370 -7.60 -22.46 -3.11
N LEU A 371 -6.33 -22.84 -3.25
CA LEU A 371 -5.88 -23.71 -4.34
C LEU A 371 -6.42 -25.14 -4.23
N ALA A 372 -6.57 -25.67 -3.01
CA ALA A 372 -7.21 -26.97 -2.80
C ALA A 372 -8.69 -26.91 -3.20
N LEU A 373 -9.42 -25.89 -2.75
CA LEU A 373 -10.81 -25.65 -3.15
C LEU A 373 -10.95 -25.53 -4.67
N TYR A 374 -10.06 -24.77 -5.32
CA TYR A 374 -9.98 -24.65 -6.77
C TYR A 374 -9.77 -26.01 -7.47
N THR A 375 -8.77 -26.78 -7.03
CA THR A 375 -8.41 -28.07 -7.63
C THR A 375 -9.52 -29.11 -7.44
N LEU A 376 -10.12 -29.19 -6.26
CA LEU A 376 -11.25 -30.09 -5.98
C LEU A 376 -12.49 -29.69 -6.79
N SER A 377 -12.74 -28.39 -6.97
CA SER A 377 -13.83 -27.92 -7.82
C SER A 377 -13.61 -28.31 -9.28
N ASN A 378 -12.38 -28.19 -9.80
CA ASN A 378 -12.03 -28.65 -11.14
C ASN A 378 -12.19 -30.16 -11.30
N LEU A 379 -11.83 -30.93 -10.27
CA LEU A 379 -12.02 -32.38 -10.27
C LEU A 379 -13.51 -32.73 -10.32
N GLY A 380 -14.33 -32.05 -9.52
CA GLY A 380 -15.78 -32.18 -9.58
C GLY A 380 -16.33 -31.82 -10.97
N LEU A 381 -15.84 -30.74 -11.59
CA LEU A 381 -16.26 -30.34 -12.94
C LEU A 381 -15.85 -31.34 -14.02
N ALA A 382 -14.67 -31.94 -13.89
CA ALA A 382 -14.17 -32.96 -14.82
C ALA A 382 -14.97 -34.27 -14.72
N LEU A 383 -15.42 -34.62 -13.51
CA LEU A 383 -16.24 -35.81 -13.23
C LEU A 383 -17.73 -35.58 -13.48
N ASN A 384 -18.19 -34.33 -13.48
CA ASN A 384 -19.59 -33.99 -13.68
C ASN A 384 -19.98 -34.12 -15.15
N GLN A 385 -20.56 -35.26 -15.51
CA GLN A 385 -21.04 -35.51 -16.87
C GLN A 385 -22.54 -35.26 -17.04
N ASN A 386 -23.35 -35.31 -15.97
CA ASN A 386 -24.81 -35.45 -16.12
C ASN A 386 -25.64 -34.38 -15.39
N SER A 387 -25.05 -33.55 -14.53
CA SER A 387 -25.82 -32.58 -13.73
C SER A 387 -25.47 -31.12 -14.03
N TYR A 388 -26.43 -30.38 -14.59
CA TYR A 388 -26.31 -28.93 -14.78
C TYR A 388 -26.28 -28.16 -13.45
N ALA A 389 -27.03 -28.59 -12.44
CA ALA A 389 -27.00 -27.97 -11.12
C ALA A 389 -25.61 -28.13 -10.46
N ALA A 390 -24.99 -29.29 -10.60
CA ALA A 390 -23.62 -29.50 -10.14
C ALA A 390 -22.63 -28.61 -10.89
N LEU A 391 -22.80 -28.41 -12.21
CA LEU A 391 -21.99 -27.48 -13.00
C LEU A 391 -22.05 -26.06 -12.43
N LEU A 392 -23.23 -25.55 -12.09
CA LEU A 392 -23.39 -24.23 -11.47
C LEU A 392 -22.66 -24.12 -10.13
N VAL A 393 -22.94 -25.05 -9.21
CA VAL A 393 -22.37 -25.02 -7.85
C VAL A 393 -20.85 -25.17 -7.89
N LEU A 394 -20.34 -26.09 -8.70
CA LEU A 394 -18.90 -26.30 -8.84
C LEU A 394 -18.21 -25.11 -9.51
N ARG A 395 -18.87 -24.39 -10.44
CA ARG A 395 -18.36 -23.13 -11.00
C ARG A 395 -18.25 -22.04 -9.95
N ALA A 396 -19.20 -21.95 -9.01
CA ALA A 396 -19.11 -21.02 -7.88
C ALA A 396 -17.90 -21.32 -6.99
N PHE A 397 -17.71 -22.58 -6.59
CA PHE A 397 -16.56 -22.99 -5.77
C PHE A 397 -15.21 -22.85 -6.50
N GLN A 398 -15.18 -23.16 -7.80
CA GLN A 398 -14.01 -22.95 -8.66
C GLN A 398 -13.60 -21.46 -8.65
N SER A 399 -14.57 -20.55 -8.75
CA SER A 399 -14.34 -19.10 -8.70
C SER A 399 -13.85 -18.62 -7.34
N LEU A 400 -14.46 -19.13 -6.25
CA LEU A 400 -14.03 -18.82 -4.89
C LEU A 400 -12.54 -19.13 -4.68
N GLY A 401 -12.12 -20.35 -5.05
CA GLY A 401 -10.73 -20.79 -4.94
C GLY A 401 -9.77 -20.01 -5.85
N ALA A 402 -10.12 -19.83 -7.13
CA ALA A 402 -9.26 -19.17 -8.10
C ALA A 402 -9.03 -17.69 -7.80
N SER A 403 -10.10 -16.96 -7.47
CA SER A 403 -10.07 -15.50 -7.33
C SER A 403 -9.37 -15.03 -6.05
N ALA A 404 -9.29 -15.88 -5.04
CA ALA A 404 -8.60 -15.57 -3.78
C ALA A 404 -7.09 -15.48 -3.98
N ALA A 405 -6.53 -16.29 -4.89
CA ALA A 405 -5.10 -16.30 -5.20
C ALA A 405 -4.61 -14.90 -5.60
N TYR A 406 -5.41 -14.14 -6.35
CA TYR A 406 -5.11 -12.75 -6.71
C TYR A 406 -4.93 -11.84 -5.49
N ALA A 407 -5.88 -11.86 -4.54
CA ALA A 407 -5.84 -11.01 -3.35
C ALA A 407 -4.67 -11.37 -2.42
N VAL A 408 -4.44 -12.67 -2.19
CA VAL A 408 -3.37 -13.14 -1.32
C VAL A 408 -1.99 -12.85 -1.94
N SER A 409 -1.86 -12.98 -3.27
CA SER A 409 -0.64 -12.61 -4.00
C SER A 409 -0.24 -11.14 -3.79
N TYR A 410 -1.23 -10.23 -3.76
CA TYR A 410 -0.95 -8.82 -3.46
C TYR A 410 -0.41 -8.63 -2.04
N GLY A 411 -0.99 -9.33 -1.07
CA GLY A 411 -0.52 -9.36 0.31
C GLY A 411 0.92 -9.87 0.43
N VAL A 412 1.26 -10.97 -0.25
CA VAL A 412 2.62 -11.52 -0.27
C VAL A 412 3.63 -10.52 -0.85
N VAL A 413 3.31 -9.85 -1.96
CA VAL A 413 4.21 -8.82 -2.52
C VAL A 413 4.33 -7.60 -1.59
N ALA A 414 3.25 -7.22 -0.89
CA ALA A 414 3.29 -6.14 0.09
C ALA A 414 4.18 -6.48 1.29
N ASP A 415 4.20 -7.75 1.72
CA ASP A 415 5.04 -8.28 2.79
C ASP A 415 6.52 -8.40 2.36
N LEU A 416 6.77 -8.66 1.07
CA LEU A 416 8.11 -8.91 0.52
C LEU A 416 8.82 -7.65 -0.01
N CYS A 417 8.10 -6.58 -0.35
CA CYS A 417 8.67 -5.46 -1.10
C CYS A 417 8.47 -4.11 -0.40
N VAL A 418 9.55 -3.33 -0.36
CA VAL A 418 9.50 -1.92 0.07
C VAL A 418 8.60 -1.12 -0.87
N PRO A 419 7.85 -0.11 -0.37
CA PRO A 419 6.87 0.64 -1.16
C PRO A 419 7.39 1.19 -2.51
N GLY A 420 8.67 1.60 -2.58
CA GLY A 420 9.29 2.12 -3.80
C GLY A 420 9.56 1.08 -4.90
N GLU A 421 9.62 -0.21 -4.57
CA GLU A 421 9.90 -1.29 -5.52
C GLU A 421 8.65 -2.09 -5.91
N ARG A 422 7.54 -1.90 -5.20
CA ARG A 422 6.27 -2.62 -5.44
C ARG A 422 5.80 -2.51 -6.89
N GLY A 423 5.95 -1.33 -7.52
CA GLY A 423 5.59 -1.13 -8.93
C GLY A 423 6.39 -2.02 -9.90
N ARG A 424 7.68 -2.25 -9.62
CA ARG A 424 8.56 -3.06 -10.46
C ARG A 424 8.22 -4.55 -10.41
N ILE A 425 7.67 -5.03 -9.29
CA ILE A 425 7.27 -6.43 -9.09
C ILE A 425 5.80 -6.66 -9.46
N MET A 426 4.92 -5.70 -9.14
CA MET A 426 3.52 -5.74 -9.52
C MET A 426 3.30 -5.55 -11.02
N GLY A 427 4.19 -4.85 -11.74
CA GLY A 427 4.11 -4.69 -13.19
C GLY A 427 4.09 -6.03 -13.95
N PRO A 428 5.12 -6.89 -13.79
CA PRO A 428 5.13 -8.24 -14.36
C PRO A 428 3.97 -9.12 -13.90
N VAL A 429 3.57 -9.05 -12.62
CA VAL A 429 2.39 -9.78 -12.10
C VAL A 429 1.10 -9.30 -12.79
N GLY A 430 0.97 -8.00 -13.02
CA GLY A 430 -0.11 -7.39 -13.78
C GLY A 430 -0.14 -7.82 -15.26
N MET A 431 1.03 -7.94 -15.88
CA MET A 431 1.14 -8.49 -17.25
C MET A 431 0.73 -9.96 -17.32
N ALA A 432 1.10 -10.76 -16.31
CA ALA A 432 0.75 -12.17 -16.24
C ALA A 432 -0.78 -12.38 -16.18
N LEU A 433 -1.52 -11.51 -15.48
CA LEU A 433 -2.99 -11.51 -15.47
C LEU A 433 -3.60 -11.33 -16.87
N ASN A 434 -3.12 -10.33 -17.60
CA ASN A 434 -3.59 -10.06 -18.96
C ASN A 434 -3.25 -11.24 -19.88
N LEU A 435 -2.06 -11.82 -19.73
CA LEU A 435 -1.65 -12.99 -20.50
C LEU A 435 -2.57 -14.19 -20.24
N GLY A 436 -2.96 -14.46 -18.99
CA GLY A 436 -3.88 -15.53 -18.64
C GLY A 436 -5.23 -15.41 -19.36
N ALA A 437 -5.78 -14.21 -19.45
CA ALA A 437 -7.05 -13.95 -20.15
C ALA A 437 -6.95 -14.17 -21.67
N CYS A 438 -5.76 -14.01 -22.25
CA CYS A 438 -5.52 -14.22 -23.69
C CYS A 438 -5.25 -15.69 -24.03
N VAL A 439 -4.46 -16.35 -23.20
CA VAL A 439 -4.03 -17.74 -23.42
C VAL A 439 -5.14 -18.73 -23.06
N GLY A 440 -6.00 -18.40 -22.08
CA GLY A 440 -7.08 -19.27 -21.63
C GLY A 440 -7.95 -19.81 -22.77
N PRO A 441 -8.61 -18.97 -23.59
CA PRO A 441 -9.47 -19.47 -24.66
C PRO A 441 -8.72 -20.31 -25.71
N VAL A 442 -7.46 -19.98 -26.01
CA VAL A 442 -6.66 -20.75 -26.97
C VAL A 442 -6.37 -22.16 -26.44
N VAL A 443 -5.94 -22.26 -25.18
CA VAL A 443 -5.68 -23.56 -24.54
C VAL A 443 -6.97 -24.35 -24.40
N GLY A 444 -8.07 -23.72 -23.98
CA GLY A 444 -9.37 -24.37 -23.82
C GLY A 444 -9.91 -24.91 -25.14
N GLY A 445 -9.86 -24.10 -26.20
CA GLY A 445 -10.26 -24.50 -27.55
C GLY A 445 -9.39 -25.62 -28.11
N TRP A 446 -8.07 -25.53 -27.94
CA TRP A 446 -7.13 -26.56 -28.41
C TRP A 446 -7.34 -27.91 -27.71
N VAL A 447 -7.43 -27.92 -26.37
CA VAL A 447 -7.66 -29.15 -25.59
C VAL A 447 -9.02 -29.74 -25.94
N ALA A 448 -10.08 -28.93 -26.02
CA ALA A 448 -11.42 -29.40 -26.38
C ALA A 448 -11.45 -30.00 -27.80
N TYR A 449 -10.82 -29.33 -28.77
CA TYR A 449 -10.73 -29.82 -30.15
C TYR A 449 -9.97 -31.15 -30.24
N ARG A 450 -8.82 -31.27 -29.57
CA ARG A 450 -7.97 -32.46 -29.67
C ARG A 450 -8.55 -33.68 -28.96
N SER A 451 -9.20 -33.46 -27.81
CA SER A 451 -9.78 -34.50 -26.97
C SER A 451 -11.20 -34.88 -27.34
N GLY A 452 -11.89 -34.08 -28.17
CA GLY A 452 -13.27 -34.29 -28.56
C GLY A 452 -14.30 -34.05 -27.45
N GLY A 453 -13.91 -33.43 -26.33
CA GLY A 453 -14.82 -33.22 -25.19
C GLY A 453 -14.36 -32.13 -24.21
N PHE A 454 -15.31 -31.59 -23.45
CA PHE A 454 -15.04 -30.50 -22.51
C PHE A 454 -14.35 -30.97 -21.21
N ALA A 455 -14.52 -32.24 -20.83
CA ALA A 455 -14.01 -32.77 -19.55
C ALA A 455 -12.48 -32.68 -19.43
N TRP A 456 -11.75 -32.88 -20.54
CA TRP A 456 -10.29 -32.79 -20.56
C TRP A 456 -9.76 -31.38 -20.30
N VAL A 457 -10.56 -30.35 -20.56
CA VAL A 457 -10.21 -28.98 -20.18
C VAL A 457 -10.23 -28.83 -18.66
N PHE A 458 -11.23 -29.39 -17.98
CA PHE A 458 -11.27 -29.41 -16.52
C PHE A 458 -10.17 -30.28 -15.92
N TRP A 459 -9.85 -31.44 -16.51
CA TRP A 459 -8.68 -32.23 -16.11
C TRP A 459 -7.36 -31.46 -16.25
N THR A 460 -7.21 -30.68 -17.32
CA THR A 460 -6.05 -29.79 -17.48
C THR A 460 -5.96 -28.78 -16.34
N LEU A 461 -7.10 -28.20 -15.92
CA LEU A 461 -7.15 -27.29 -14.78
C LEU A 461 -6.89 -27.98 -13.42
N VAL A 462 -7.24 -29.27 -13.27
CA VAL A 462 -6.85 -30.09 -12.12
C VAL A 462 -5.34 -30.23 -12.05
N VAL A 463 -4.68 -30.58 -13.16
CA VAL A 463 -3.21 -30.71 -13.22
C VAL A 463 -2.55 -29.38 -12.88
N VAL A 464 -2.99 -28.29 -13.49
CA VAL A 464 -2.46 -26.94 -13.19
C VAL A 464 -2.67 -26.58 -11.72
N GLY A 465 -3.85 -26.83 -11.17
CA GLY A 465 -4.17 -26.56 -9.77
C GLY A 465 -3.33 -27.40 -8.79
N ALA A 466 -3.15 -28.69 -9.07
CA ALA A 466 -2.36 -29.61 -8.24
C ALA A 466 -0.86 -29.26 -8.28
N VAL A 467 -0.32 -28.94 -9.45
CA VAL A 467 1.07 -28.49 -9.60
C VAL A 467 1.29 -27.18 -8.83
N LEU A 468 0.39 -26.20 -8.98
CA LEU A 468 0.47 -24.94 -8.25
C LEU A 468 0.35 -25.14 -6.73
N TRP A 469 -0.57 -26.00 -6.30
CA TRP A 469 -0.73 -26.33 -4.88
C TRP A 469 0.53 -26.97 -4.31
N GLY A 470 1.17 -27.89 -5.07
CA GLY A 470 2.46 -28.47 -4.73
C GLY A 470 3.59 -27.44 -4.71
N CYS A 471 3.73 -26.62 -5.74
CA CYS A 471 4.76 -25.58 -5.83
C CYS A 471 4.64 -24.55 -4.71
N ILE A 472 3.44 -24.01 -4.45
CA ILE A 472 3.19 -23.11 -3.31
C ILE A 472 3.43 -23.85 -1.99
N GLY A 473 3.00 -25.11 -1.90
CA GLY A 473 3.20 -25.96 -0.74
C GLY A 473 4.66 -26.26 -0.44
N LEU A 474 5.56 -26.23 -1.42
CA LEU A 474 6.98 -26.55 -1.26
C LEU A 474 7.88 -25.30 -1.25
N LEU A 475 7.57 -24.30 -2.06
CA LEU A 475 8.46 -23.17 -2.36
C LEU A 475 8.04 -21.85 -1.69
N LEU A 476 6.76 -21.68 -1.33
CA LEU A 476 6.30 -20.44 -0.68
C LEU A 476 6.53 -20.54 0.85
N PRO A 477 7.43 -19.74 1.43
CA PRO A 477 7.55 -19.62 2.88
C PRO A 477 6.32 -18.90 3.46
N GLU A 478 6.08 -19.06 4.76
CA GLU A 478 5.10 -18.20 5.43
C GLU A 478 5.66 -16.77 5.47
N THR A 479 4.93 -15.82 4.89
CA THR A 479 5.36 -14.42 4.81
C THR A 479 4.70 -13.54 5.87
N LEU A 480 3.56 -13.96 6.43
CA LEU A 480 2.92 -13.27 7.54
C LEU A 480 3.66 -13.62 8.85
N GLY A 481 4.39 -12.66 9.42
CA GLY A 481 5.17 -12.83 10.66
C GLY A 481 6.67 -12.57 10.55
N ALA A 482 7.20 -12.28 9.35
CA ALA A 482 8.59 -11.84 9.17
C ALA A 482 8.92 -10.49 9.84
N VAL A 483 7.90 -9.70 10.23
CA VAL A 483 8.04 -8.41 10.93
C VAL A 483 7.88 -8.56 12.45
N GLY A 484 7.43 -9.73 12.94
CA GLY A 484 7.11 -9.95 14.37
C GLY A 484 7.86 -11.10 15.05
N ALA A 485 8.64 -11.90 14.32
CA ALA A 485 9.48 -12.94 14.92
C ALA A 485 10.75 -12.32 15.53
N SER A 486 10.60 -11.72 16.72
CA SER A 486 11.73 -11.39 17.56
C SER A 486 12.41 -12.68 18.05
N GLN A 487 13.72 -12.74 17.81
CA GLN A 487 14.74 -13.55 18.50
C GLN A 487 14.90 -15.03 18.10
N GLY A 488 16.05 -15.32 17.50
CA GLY A 488 16.84 -16.52 17.82
C GLY A 488 16.66 -17.76 16.96
N VAL A 489 15.74 -17.79 15.99
CA VAL A 489 15.60 -18.95 15.10
C VAL A 489 16.46 -18.72 13.85
N PRO A 490 17.49 -19.54 13.56
CA PRO A 490 18.24 -19.45 12.33
C PRO A 490 17.26 -19.48 11.17
N SER A 491 17.45 -18.64 10.14
CA SER A 491 16.56 -18.57 8.98
C SER A 491 16.26 -19.96 8.39
N GLN A 492 17.18 -20.92 8.50
CA GLN A 492 17.03 -22.33 8.15
C GLN A 492 15.91 -23.08 8.90
N GLU A 493 15.74 -22.91 10.22
CA GLU A 493 14.73 -23.65 11.00
C GLU A 493 13.29 -23.19 10.71
N PHE A 494 13.11 -21.96 10.23
CA PHE A 494 11.81 -21.43 9.78
C PHE A 494 11.38 -22.06 8.44
N TRP A 495 12.34 -22.27 7.52
CA TRP A 495 12.13 -23.02 6.28
C TRP A 495 11.86 -24.51 6.53
N GLU A 496 12.36 -25.07 7.65
CA GLU A 496 12.19 -26.48 8.01
C GLU A 496 10.81 -26.85 8.57
N LYS A 497 9.93 -25.87 8.86
CA LYS A 497 8.53 -26.08 9.29
C LYS A 497 7.58 -26.34 8.11
N CYS A 498 8.06 -26.94 7.03
CA CYS A 498 7.21 -27.46 5.97
C CYS A 498 6.36 -28.64 6.49
N TRP A 499 5.04 -28.53 6.31
CA TRP A 499 4.01 -29.51 6.64
C TRP A 499 4.34 -30.97 6.24
N TRP A 500 5.17 -31.15 5.19
CA TRP A 500 5.70 -32.45 4.75
C TRP A 500 6.41 -33.25 5.86
N ARG A 501 7.16 -32.61 6.78
CA ARG A 501 7.80 -33.32 7.92
C ARG A 501 6.82 -33.68 9.03
N ARG A 502 5.70 -32.95 9.19
CA ARG A 502 4.59 -33.34 10.10
C ARG A 502 3.81 -34.53 9.55
N LEU A 503 3.55 -34.54 8.25
CA LEU A 503 2.94 -35.68 7.55
C LEU A 503 3.86 -36.91 7.59
N LEU A 504 5.16 -36.74 7.34
CA LEU A 504 6.18 -37.79 7.50
C LEU A 504 6.32 -38.27 8.95
N LYS A 505 6.19 -37.40 9.96
CA LYS A 505 6.15 -37.82 11.38
C LYS A 505 4.87 -38.58 11.73
N PHE A 506 3.74 -38.24 11.10
CA PHE A 506 2.48 -38.97 11.25
C PHE A 506 2.56 -40.35 10.59
N MET A 507 3.19 -40.44 9.39
CA MET A 507 3.44 -41.70 8.69
C MET A 507 4.57 -42.54 9.31
N ARG A 508 5.54 -41.92 10.01
CA ARG A 508 6.58 -42.63 10.79
C ARG A 508 6.11 -43.12 12.16
N LYS A 509 4.91 -42.74 12.62
CA LYS A 509 4.37 -43.14 13.92
C LYS A 509 3.77 -44.55 13.89
N GLY A 510 4.51 -45.48 13.29
CA GLY A 510 4.20 -46.90 13.20
C GLY A 510 5.33 -47.81 13.69
N SER A 511 6.38 -47.30 14.35
CA SER A 511 7.37 -48.18 14.99
C SER A 511 8.13 -47.55 16.16
N SER A 512 8.07 -48.27 17.29
CA SER A 512 8.99 -48.35 18.44
C SER A 512 9.37 -47.13 19.28
N SER A 513 8.86 -47.16 20.53
CA SER A 513 9.52 -47.11 21.85
C SER A 513 10.62 -46.11 22.22
N GLY A 514 10.38 -45.44 23.35
CA GLY A 514 11.28 -45.44 24.51
C GLY A 514 12.37 -44.35 24.56
N GLY A 515 12.13 -43.30 25.35
CA GLY A 515 13.18 -42.36 25.74
C GLY A 515 12.63 -41.19 26.55
N ASN A 516 12.85 -41.23 27.86
CA ASN A 516 12.62 -40.11 28.77
C ASN A 516 13.52 -38.93 28.39
N THR A 517 12.96 -37.73 28.23
CA THR A 517 13.72 -36.48 28.30
C THR A 517 12.86 -35.38 28.89
N GLU A 518 13.48 -34.65 29.79
CA GLU A 518 12.92 -33.76 30.79
C GLU A 518 12.01 -32.65 30.23
N SER A 519 10.95 -32.39 30.98
CA SER A 519 10.00 -31.31 30.79
C SER A 519 10.65 -29.95 31.04
N SER A 520 11.09 -29.28 29.98
CA SER A 520 11.28 -27.82 30.01
C SER A 520 9.94 -27.14 29.76
N SER A 521 9.50 -26.37 30.75
CA SER A 521 8.26 -25.60 30.77
C SER A 521 8.26 -24.54 29.66
N LEU A 522 7.63 -24.87 28.53
CA LEU A 522 7.23 -23.89 27.52
C LEU A 522 6.09 -23.03 28.06
N PRO A 523 6.05 -21.72 27.77
CA PRO A 523 4.90 -20.88 28.08
C PRO A 523 3.66 -21.38 27.31
N PRO A 524 2.44 -21.17 27.84
CA PRO A 524 1.23 -21.66 27.21
C PRO A 524 1.09 -21.06 25.80
N PRO A 525 0.59 -21.83 24.82
CA PRO A 525 0.38 -21.32 23.47
C PRO A 525 -0.63 -20.14 23.54
N PRO A 526 -0.42 -19.07 22.75
CA PRO A 526 -1.38 -17.98 22.69
C PRO A 526 -2.76 -18.53 22.32
N HIS A 527 -3.80 -17.99 22.96
CA HIS A 527 -5.21 -18.35 22.71
C HIS A 527 -5.47 -18.49 21.21
N LYS A 528 -5.82 -19.70 20.76
CA LYS A 528 -6.27 -19.93 19.38
C LYS A 528 -7.56 -19.16 19.19
N LYS A 529 -7.51 -18.00 18.53
CA LYS A 529 -8.71 -17.29 18.10
C LYS A 529 -9.58 -18.24 17.29
N SER A 530 -10.87 -18.30 17.60
CA SER A 530 -11.81 -19.16 16.87
C SER A 530 -11.87 -18.72 15.40
N PHE A 531 -12.02 -19.66 14.46
CA PHE A 531 -12.21 -19.37 13.03
C PHE A 531 -13.35 -18.33 12.81
N LEU A 532 -14.39 -18.39 13.65
CA LEU A 532 -15.53 -17.47 13.63
C LEU A 532 -15.20 -16.05 14.12
N GLU A 533 -14.28 -15.90 15.07
CA GLU A 533 -13.77 -14.59 15.50
C GLU A 533 -12.84 -13.97 14.46
N CYS A 534 -12.12 -14.80 13.71
CA CYS A 534 -11.28 -14.38 12.59
C CYS A 534 -12.13 -13.80 11.44
N CYS A 535 -13.27 -14.42 11.15
CA CYS A 535 -14.26 -13.92 10.20
C CYS A 535 -14.96 -12.63 10.64
N ARG A 536 -14.95 -12.25 11.94
CA ARG A 536 -15.56 -11.01 12.46
C ARG A 536 -14.72 -9.75 12.24
N VAL A 537 -13.43 -9.87 11.95
CA VAL A 537 -12.51 -8.73 11.75
C VAL A 537 -12.64 -8.12 10.33
N THR A 538 -13.34 -8.81 9.43
CA THR A 538 -13.63 -8.28 8.09
C THR A 538 -14.88 -7.42 8.16
N ASN A 539 -14.75 -6.11 7.96
CA ASN A 539 -15.92 -5.26 7.78
C ASN A 539 -16.15 -5.01 6.27
N PRO A 540 -16.84 -5.92 5.55
CA PRO A 540 -17.17 -5.73 4.13
C PRO A 540 -18.05 -4.48 3.89
N LEU A 541 -18.68 -3.95 4.94
CA LEU A 541 -19.49 -2.73 4.86
C LEU A 541 -18.63 -1.48 4.58
N THR A 542 -17.33 -1.50 4.90
CA THR A 542 -16.43 -0.39 4.58
C THR A 542 -16.28 -0.22 3.06
N CYS A 543 -16.21 -1.31 2.30
CA CYS A 543 -16.20 -1.26 0.83
C CYS A 543 -17.50 -0.69 0.27
N LEU A 544 -18.65 -1.05 0.87
CA LEU A 544 -19.95 -0.54 0.45
C LEU A 544 -20.09 0.97 0.71
N ARG A 545 -19.55 1.47 1.83
CA ARG A 545 -19.61 2.91 2.17
C ARG A 545 -18.91 3.79 1.11
N ILE A 546 -17.81 3.31 0.53
CA ILE A 546 -17.04 4.03 -0.49
C ILE A 546 -17.86 4.29 -1.76
N ILE A 547 -18.74 3.35 -2.14
CA ILE A 547 -19.57 3.43 -3.36
C ILE A 547 -20.54 4.63 -3.30
N PHE A 548 -21.00 5.01 -2.11
CA PHE A 548 -21.99 6.09 -1.94
C PHE A 548 -21.41 7.50 -2.08
N HIS A 549 -20.09 7.66 -2.18
CA HIS A 549 -19.48 8.94 -2.51
C HIS A 549 -19.60 9.22 -4.00
N LEU A 550 -20.15 10.38 -4.38
CA LEU A 550 -20.53 10.68 -5.77
C LEU A 550 -19.34 10.73 -6.74
N ASP A 551 -18.19 11.26 -6.31
CA ASP A 551 -16.94 11.24 -7.08
C ASP A 551 -16.45 9.81 -7.35
N THR A 552 -16.56 8.96 -6.33
CA THR A 552 -16.13 7.57 -6.34
C THR A 552 -17.07 6.72 -7.16
N PHE A 553 -18.37 6.92 -7.01
CA PHE A 553 -19.40 6.26 -7.80
C PHE A 553 -19.18 6.45 -9.30
N LEU A 554 -18.88 7.68 -9.74
CA LEU A 554 -18.65 7.96 -11.16
C LEU A 554 -17.35 7.33 -11.67
N ALA A 555 -16.28 7.33 -10.86
CA ALA A 555 -15.04 6.64 -11.22
C ALA A 555 -15.25 5.11 -11.29
N LEU A 556 -15.97 4.55 -10.32
CA LEU A 556 -16.35 3.15 -10.28
C LEU A 556 -17.28 2.75 -11.42
N TRP A 557 -18.21 3.62 -11.82
CA TRP A 557 -19.07 3.42 -12.98
C TRP A 557 -18.24 3.34 -14.27
N MET A 558 -17.32 4.28 -14.47
CA MET A 558 -16.41 4.25 -15.62
C MET A 558 -15.55 2.97 -15.64
N HIS A 559 -15.11 2.51 -14.48
CA HIS A 559 -14.35 1.26 -14.37
C HIS A 559 -15.22 0.02 -14.68
N GLY A 560 -16.41 -0.07 -14.08
CA GLY A 560 -17.29 -1.24 -14.17
C GLY A 560 -18.07 -1.36 -15.48
N SER A 561 -18.54 -0.25 -16.04
CA SER A 561 -19.31 -0.24 -17.30
C SER A 561 -18.47 -0.75 -18.48
N PHE A 562 -17.23 -0.28 -18.64
CA PHE A 562 -16.35 -0.74 -19.70
C PHE A 562 -15.94 -2.20 -19.56
N TYR A 563 -15.72 -2.64 -18.31
CA TYR A 563 -15.50 -4.06 -18.06
C TYR A 563 -16.74 -4.90 -18.39
N THR A 564 -17.95 -4.36 -18.16
CA THR A 564 -19.20 -5.04 -18.53
C THR A 564 -19.35 -5.18 -20.04
N VAL A 565 -19.05 -4.13 -20.80
CA VAL A 565 -19.01 -4.16 -22.27
C VAL A 565 -18.01 -5.22 -22.76
N ASP A 566 -16.83 -5.21 -22.16
CA ASP A 566 -15.76 -6.13 -22.52
C ASP A 566 -16.13 -7.60 -22.22
N TYR A 567 -16.68 -7.87 -21.03
CA TYR A 567 -17.05 -9.22 -20.62
C TYR A 567 -18.25 -9.78 -21.41
N THR A 568 -19.22 -8.92 -21.74
CA THR A 568 -20.36 -9.30 -22.59
C THR A 568 -19.96 -9.57 -24.03
N LEU A 569 -19.04 -8.77 -24.59
CA LEU A 569 -18.45 -9.03 -25.90
C LEU A 569 -17.74 -10.38 -25.93
N VAL A 570 -16.89 -10.64 -24.94
CA VAL A 570 -16.13 -11.90 -24.81
C VAL A 570 -17.05 -13.12 -24.65
N ALA A 571 -18.15 -12.97 -23.90
CA ALA A 571 -19.15 -14.03 -23.72
C ALA A 571 -19.97 -14.31 -25.01
N ALA A 572 -20.14 -13.30 -25.88
CA ALA A 572 -20.87 -13.45 -27.14
C ALA A 572 -20.03 -14.08 -28.27
N VAL A 573 -18.69 -13.97 -28.21
CA VAL A 573 -17.78 -14.48 -29.25
C VAL A 573 -18.02 -15.96 -29.61
N PRO A 574 -18.20 -16.92 -28.69
CA PRO A 574 -18.37 -18.32 -29.06
C PRO A 574 -19.66 -18.56 -29.85
N ALA A 575 -20.76 -17.91 -29.46
CA ALA A 575 -22.02 -17.98 -30.19
C ALA A 575 -21.88 -17.35 -31.58
N ILE A 576 -21.24 -16.17 -31.68
CA ILE A 576 -21.04 -15.48 -32.97
C ILE A 576 -20.17 -16.32 -33.91
N PHE A 577 -18.98 -16.74 -33.49
CA PHE A 577 -18.02 -17.37 -34.39
C PHE A 577 -18.37 -18.83 -34.70
N LYS A 578 -19.02 -19.55 -33.78
CA LYS A 578 -19.49 -20.91 -34.06
C LYS A 578 -20.81 -20.93 -34.84
N ASP A 579 -21.80 -20.14 -34.45
CA ASP A 579 -23.13 -20.24 -35.06
C ASP A 579 -23.21 -19.49 -36.41
N ILE A 580 -22.51 -18.35 -36.56
CA ILE A 580 -22.55 -17.53 -37.80
C ILE A 580 -21.41 -17.90 -38.75
N TYR A 581 -20.18 -18.01 -38.23
CA TYR A 581 -18.98 -18.26 -39.03
C TYR A 581 -18.54 -19.73 -39.08
N SER A 582 -19.27 -20.63 -38.41
CA SER A 582 -19.01 -22.08 -38.40
C SER A 582 -17.60 -22.48 -37.95
N PHE A 583 -17.02 -21.74 -37.00
CA PHE A 583 -15.70 -22.04 -36.45
C PHE A 583 -15.73 -23.30 -35.58
N ASN A 584 -14.67 -24.10 -35.67
CA ASN A 584 -14.42 -25.17 -34.70
C ASN A 584 -13.92 -24.61 -33.36
N GLU A 585 -13.75 -25.48 -32.36
CA GLU A 585 -13.38 -25.12 -30.99
C GLU A 585 -12.02 -24.40 -30.92
N LEU A 586 -11.04 -24.86 -31.71
CA LEU A 586 -9.71 -24.26 -31.78
C LEU A 586 -9.76 -22.88 -32.44
N GLN A 587 -10.45 -22.75 -33.58
CA GLN A 587 -10.65 -21.49 -34.29
C GLN A 587 -11.39 -20.47 -33.41
N THR A 588 -12.40 -20.91 -32.67
CA THR A 588 -13.12 -20.08 -31.69
C THR A 588 -12.17 -19.60 -30.58
N GLY A 589 -11.29 -20.47 -30.07
CA GLY A 589 -10.25 -20.09 -29.11
C GLY A 589 -9.24 -19.08 -29.68
N LEU A 590 -8.82 -19.25 -30.94
CA LEU A 590 -7.90 -18.34 -31.64
C LEU A 590 -8.52 -16.96 -31.91
N ALA A 591 -9.84 -16.87 -32.07
CA ALA A 591 -10.55 -15.61 -32.30
C ALA A 591 -10.38 -14.59 -31.15
N TYR A 592 -9.95 -15.04 -29.95
CA TYR A 592 -9.66 -14.16 -28.81
C TYR A 592 -8.28 -13.50 -28.86
N LEU A 593 -7.34 -14.00 -29.68
CA LEU A 593 -5.97 -13.48 -29.76
C LEU A 593 -5.88 -12.01 -30.19
N PRO A 594 -6.61 -11.54 -31.23
CA PRO A 594 -6.58 -10.13 -31.61
C PRO A 594 -6.99 -9.21 -30.47
N ARG A 595 -8.05 -9.56 -29.73
CA ARG A 595 -8.46 -8.81 -28.54
C ARG A 595 -7.35 -8.78 -27.49
N GLY A 596 -6.73 -9.94 -27.23
CA GLY A 596 -5.61 -10.06 -26.29
C GLY A 596 -4.41 -9.19 -26.65
N ALA A 597 -4.02 -9.17 -27.93
CA ALA A 597 -2.98 -8.28 -28.43
C ALA A 597 -3.34 -6.80 -28.22
N GLY A 598 -4.60 -6.44 -28.47
CA GLY A 598 -5.12 -5.10 -28.18
C GLY A 598 -4.93 -4.71 -26.71
N ILE A 599 -5.30 -5.58 -25.77
CA ILE A 599 -5.16 -5.34 -24.32
C ILE A 599 -3.70 -5.09 -23.92
N ILE A 600 -2.76 -5.90 -24.43
CA ILE A 600 -1.34 -5.79 -24.10
C ILE A 600 -0.76 -4.46 -24.61
N ILE A 601 -0.99 -4.15 -25.89
CA ILE A 601 -0.49 -2.92 -26.51
C ILE A 601 -1.17 -1.69 -25.87
N GLY A 602 -2.48 -1.75 -25.65
CA GLY A 602 -3.27 -0.70 -25.01
C GLY A 602 -2.79 -0.40 -23.59
N SER A 603 -2.51 -1.42 -22.78
CA SER A 603 -1.97 -1.26 -21.42
C SER A 603 -0.65 -0.46 -21.42
N TYR A 604 0.26 -0.80 -22.34
CA TYR A 604 1.56 -0.15 -22.44
C TYR A 604 1.44 1.31 -22.91
N CYS A 605 0.66 1.57 -23.97
CA CYS A 605 0.39 2.91 -24.47
C CYS A 605 -0.30 3.79 -23.42
N ASN A 606 -1.28 3.23 -22.72
CA ASN A 606 -2.06 3.94 -21.72
C ASN A 606 -1.22 4.37 -20.51
N GLY A 607 -0.31 3.52 -20.03
CA GLY A 607 0.60 3.88 -18.92
C GLY A 607 1.41 5.15 -19.25
N ARG A 608 2.01 5.19 -20.45
CA ARG A 608 2.74 6.39 -20.93
C ARG A 608 1.83 7.60 -21.10
N LEU A 609 0.62 7.41 -21.64
CA LEU A 609 -0.36 8.49 -21.83
C LEU A 609 -0.79 9.10 -20.50
N MET A 610 -1.01 8.27 -19.48
CA MET A 610 -1.39 8.72 -18.14
C MET A 610 -0.28 9.56 -17.49
N ASP A 611 0.98 9.17 -17.64
CA ASP A 611 2.13 9.92 -17.11
C ASP A 611 2.30 11.27 -17.83
N LEU A 612 2.13 11.29 -19.16
CA LEU A 612 2.17 12.52 -19.95
C LEU A 612 1.02 13.46 -19.56
N ASN A 613 -0.20 12.95 -19.45
CA ASN A 613 -1.37 13.74 -19.05
C ASN A 613 -1.21 14.33 -17.65
N PHE A 614 -0.63 13.57 -16.72
CA PHE A 614 -0.29 14.05 -15.38
C PHE A 614 0.73 15.20 -15.45
N LYS A 615 1.87 15.00 -16.14
CA LYS A 615 2.92 16.03 -16.31
C LYS A 615 2.40 17.32 -16.93
N VAL A 616 1.61 17.22 -18.00
CA VAL A 616 1.02 18.38 -18.68
C VAL A 616 0.06 19.13 -17.75
N THR A 617 -0.72 18.41 -16.96
CA THR A 617 -1.67 19.05 -16.02
C THR A 617 -0.92 19.69 -14.85
N ALA A 618 0.12 19.04 -14.34
CA ALA A 618 1.01 19.60 -13.32
C ALA A 618 1.68 20.90 -13.80
N GLN A 619 2.22 20.91 -15.01
CA GLN A 619 2.80 22.12 -15.62
C GLN A 619 1.77 23.24 -15.79
N LYS A 620 0.55 22.94 -16.26
CA LYS A 620 -0.51 23.94 -16.45
C LYS A 620 -0.99 24.59 -15.16
N VAL A 621 -0.97 23.85 -14.05
CA VAL A 621 -1.40 24.34 -12.73
C VAL A 621 -0.22 24.87 -11.92
N GLY A 622 1.01 24.81 -12.46
CA GLY A 622 2.22 25.17 -11.71
C GLY A 622 2.47 24.27 -10.49
N TRP A 623 1.93 23.05 -10.52
CA TRP A 623 2.00 22.11 -9.40
C TRP A 623 3.34 21.38 -9.42
N THR A 624 4.17 21.63 -8.40
CA THR A 624 5.41 20.90 -8.16
C THR A 624 5.15 19.79 -7.15
N PRO A 625 5.49 18.52 -7.44
CA PRO A 625 5.37 17.44 -6.47
C PRO A 625 6.23 17.77 -5.24
N ASP A 626 5.59 17.99 -4.08
CA ASP A 626 6.31 18.14 -2.83
C ASP A 626 6.82 16.76 -2.40
N PRO A 627 8.14 16.53 -2.32
CA PRO A 627 8.66 15.25 -1.88
C PRO A 627 8.35 14.98 -0.41
N ALA A 628 8.13 16.00 0.43
CA ALA A 628 8.01 15.86 1.88
C ALA A 628 6.64 15.34 2.34
N SER A 629 5.57 15.67 1.62
CA SER A 629 4.26 15.07 1.81
C SER A 629 4.19 13.77 1.01
N ARG A 630 3.80 12.66 1.64
CA ARG A 630 3.40 11.45 0.93
C ARG A 630 2.14 11.78 0.10
N ASN A 631 2.34 12.35 -1.10
CA ASN A 631 1.31 12.68 -2.08
C ASN A 631 0.15 13.57 -1.54
N ASN A 632 0.39 14.86 -1.27
CA ASN A 632 -0.70 15.84 -1.17
C ASN A 632 -1.30 16.13 -2.56
N ILE A 633 -2.10 15.18 -3.05
CA ILE A 633 -2.85 15.26 -4.31
C ILE A 633 -4.17 16.04 -4.11
N ASP A 634 -4.49 16.41 -2.86
CA ASP A 634 -5.74 17.08 -2.46
C ASP A 634 -6.01 18.38 -3.24
N ASP A 635 -4.96 19.16 -3.50
CA ASP A 635 -5.04 20.42 -4.24
C ASP A 635 -4.72 20.26 -5.74
N PHE A 636 -4.35 19.06 -6.17
CA PHE A 636 -4.10 18.76 -7.58
C PHE A 636 -5.39 18.26 -8.26
N PRO A 637 -5.83 18.82 -9.40
CA PRO A 637 -7.03 18.38 -10.11
C PRO A 637 -6.80 17.05 -10.85
N ILE A 638 -6.64 15.97 -10.09
CA ILE A 638 -6.28 14.65 -10.62
C ILE A 638 -7.37 14.05 -11.49
N GLU A 639 -8.64 14.34 -11.21
CA GLU A 639 -9.76 13.88 -12.02
C GLU A 639 -9.66 14.45 -13.43
N LYS A 640 -9.25 15.72 -13.57
CA LYS A 640 -9.01 16.36 -14.89
C LYS A 640 -7.74 15.82 -15.56
N ALA A 641 -6.69 15.55 -14.79
CA ALA A 641 -5.45 14.99 -15.31
C ALA A 641 -5.66 13.59 -15.89
N ARG A 642 -6.32 12.70 -15.15
CA ARG A 642 -6.53 11.29 -15.53
C ARG A 642 -7.60 11.12 -16.61
N SER A 643 -8.68 11.90 -16.59
CA SER A 643 -9.77 11.82 -17.60
C SER A 643 -9.48 12.55 -18.91
N ARG A 644 -8.26 13.09 -19.07
CA ARG A 644 -7.87 13.79 -20.29
C ARG A 644 -7.83 12.82 -21.48
N GLY A 645 -8.57 13.17 -22.53
CA GLY A 645 -8.70 12.33 -23.73
C GLY A 645 -9.83 11.30 -23.65
N SER A 646 -10.47 11.10 -22.49
CA SER A 646 -11.54 10.10 -22.34
C SER A 646 -12.73 10.30 -23.28
N PHE A 647 -13.05 11.52 -23.69
CA PHE A 647 -14.13 11.77 -24.67
C PHE A 647 -13.82 11.20 -26.06
N TRP A 648 -12.57 11.33 -26.53
CA TRP A 648 -12.15 10.74 -27.80
C TRP A 648 -12.14 9.21 -27.71
N LEU A 649 -11.65 8.68 -26.59
CA LEU A 649 -11.67 7.24 -26.32
C LEU A 649 -13.11 6.69 -26.28
N LEU A 650 -14.05 7.46 -25.72
CA LEU A 650 -15.48 7.09 -25.62
C LEU A 650 -16.11 7.01 -27.01
N LEU A 651 -15.84 8.01 -27.84
CA LEU A 651 -16.33 8.07 -29.22
C LEU A 651 -15.81 6.87 -30.03
N ILE A 652 -14.49 6.61 -29.96
CA ILE A 652 -13.89 5.50 -30.69
C ILE A 652 -14.45 4.16 -30.19
N SER A 653 -14.52 3.94 -28.87
CA SER A 653 -15.04 2.69 -28.31
C SER A 653 -16.51 2.46 -28.66
N THR A 654 -17.33 3.51 -28.65
CA THR A 654 -18.74 3.42 -29.05
C THR A 654 -18.86 3.06 -30.54
N ALA A 655 -18.11 3.75 -31.40
CA ALA A 655 -18.11 3.51 -32.84
C ALA A 655 -17.64 2.09 -33.18
N THR A 656 -16.62 1.58 -32.49
CA THR A 656 -16.10 0.22 -32.73
C THR A 656 -17.06 -0.86 -32.25
N LEU A 657 -17.77 -0.65 -31.14
CA LEU A 657 -18.76 -1.60 -30.65
C LEU A 657 -20.01 -1.65 -31.55
N VAL A 658 -20.51 -0.48 -31.97
CA VAL A 658 -21.61 -0.38 -32.94
C VAL A 658 -21.20 -1.04 -34.26
N GLY A 659 -20.01 -0.70 -34.77
CA GLY A 659 -19.46 -1.31 -35.99
C GLY A 659 -19.33 -2.82 -35.88
N TYR A 660 -18.94 -3.34 -34.71
CA TYR A 660 -18.82 -4.78 -34.47
C TYR A 660 -20.17 -5.48 -34.59
N GLY A 661 -21.21 -4.95 -33.94
CA GLY A 661 -22.55 -5.52 -33.99
C GLY A 661 -23.11 -5.60 -35.40
N TRP A 662 -22.97 -4.53 -36.19
CA TRP A 662 -23.47 -4.49 -37.56
C TRP A 662 -22.62 -5.30 -38.55
N ALA A 663 -21.31 -5.36 -38.35
CA ALA A 663 -20.42 -6.21 -39.17
C ALA A 663 -20.77 -7.70 -39.01
N VAL A 664 -21.04 -8.14 -37.77
CA VAL A 664 -21.49 -9.50 -37.49
C VAL A 664 -22.91 -9.73 -38.01
N SER A 665 -23.83 -8.80 -37.78
CA SER A 665 -25.22 -8.92 -38.26
C SER A 665 -25.31 -8.99 -39.79
N SER A 666 -24.40 -8.33 -40.50
CA SER A 666 -24.34 -8.33 -41.97
C SER A 666 -23.48 -9.46 -42.54
N HIS A 667 -23.02 -10.39 -41.70
CA HIS A 667 -22.22 -11.56 -42.11
C HIS A 667 -20.96 -11.18 -42.92
N VAL A 668 -20.34 -10.04 -42.58
CA VAL A 668 -19.14 -9.54 -43.27
C VAL A 668 -17.96 -10.48 -43.03
N HIS A 669 -16.96 -10.45 -43.92
CA HIS A 669 -15.74 -11.25 -43.78
C HIS A 669 -15.14 -11.17 -42.36
N VAL A 670 -14.75 -12.34 -41.84
CA VAL A 670 -14.35 -12.55 -40.44
C VAL A 670 -13.22 -11.63 -39.95
N SER A 671 -12.36 -11.16 -40.85
CA SER A 671 -11.29 -10.20 -40.52
C SER A 671 -11.83 -8.90 -39.90
N VAL A 672 -13.01 -8.44 -40.30
CA VAL A 672 -13.58 -7.17 -39.81
C VAL A 672 -13.95 -7.28 -38.31
N PRO A 673 -14.76 -8.27 -37.87
CA PRO A 673 -15.00 -8.52 -36.44
C PRO A 673 -13.72 -8.72 -35.61
N LEU A 674 -12.68 -9.33 -36.17
CA LEU A 674 -11.41 -9.56 -35.46
C LEU A 674 -10.60 -8.25 -35.27
N ILE A 675 -10.55 -7.40 -36.29
CA ILE A 675 -9.91 -6.07 -36.18
C ILE A 675 -10.68 -5.21 -35.17
N LEU A 676 -12.00 -5.20 -35.21
CA LEU A 676 -12.82 -4.44 -34.27
C LEU A 676 -12.65 -4.95 -32.83
N GLN A 677 -12.49 -6.26 -32.63
CA GLN A 677 -12.15 -6.83 -31.32
C GLN A 677 -10.76 -6.41 -30.81
N PHE A 678 -9.76 -6.33 -31.70
CA PHE A 678 -8.44 -5.78 -31.34
C PHE A 678 -8.56 -4.33 -30.85
N VAL A 679 -9.27 -3.50 -31.61
CA VAL A 679 -9.45 -2.08 -31.28
C VAL A 679 -10.22 -1.93 -29.97
N GLN A 680 -11.27 -2.73 -29.76
CA GLN A 680 -12.03 -2.73 -28.50
C GLN A 680 -11.19 -3.18 -27.30
N GLY A 681 -10.34 -4.21 -27.45
CA GLY A 681 -9.41 -4.64 -26.41
C GLY A 681 -8.39 -3.57 -26.04
N PHE A 682 -7.90 -2.82 -27.04
CA PHE A 682 -6.99 -1.69 -26.85
C PHE A 682 -7.63 -0.57 -26.01
N TRP A 683 -8.80 -0.07 -26.43
CA TRP A 683 -9.43 1.07 -25.74
C TRP A 683 -10.12 0.69 -24.43
N GLY A 684 -10.75 -0.49 -24.36
CA GLY A 684 -11.42 -0.97 -23.16
C GLY A 684 -10.46 -1.07 -21.97
N THR A 685 -9.22 -1.48 -22.23
CA THR A 685 -8.17 -1.54 -21.21
C THR A 685 -7.75 -0.16 -20.71
N CYS A 686 -7.72 0.86 -21.58
CA CYS A 686 -7.40 2.23 -21.18
C CYS A 686 -8.39 2.75 -20.13
N PHE A 687 -9.70 2.57 -20.34
CA PHE A 687 -10.72 2.95 -19.36
C PHE A 687 -10.55 2.20 -18.05
N TYR A 688 -10.40 0.88 -18.14
CA TYR A 688 -10.17 0.03 -16.97
C TYR A 688 -9.01 0.53 -16.10
N THR A 689 -7.85 0.78 -16.71
CA THR A 689 -6.64 1.21 -16.00
C THR A 689 -6.72 2.65 -15.51
N ILE A 690 -7.21 3.61 -16.31
CA ILE A 690 -7.30 5.03 -15.94
C ILE A 690 -8.15 5.21 -14.68
N TYR A 691 -9.36 4.65 -14.67
CA TYR A 691 -10.32 4.88 -13.59
C TYR A 691 -10.03 4.02 -12.35
N ASN A 692 -9.38 2.86 -12.51
CA ASN A 692 -8.86 2.11 -11.36
C ASN A 692 -7.72 2.87 -10.68
N THR A 693 -6.78 3.43 -11.46
CA THR A 693 -5.70 4.25 -10.90
C THR A 693 -6.24 5.52 -10.28
N LEU A 694 -7.22 6.20 -10.90
CA LEU A 694 -7.88 7.35 -10.30
C LEU A 694 -8.52 6.99 -8.96
N LEU A 695 -9.20 5.85 -8.86
CA LEU A 695 -9.82 5.41 -7.60
C LEU A 695 -8.79 5.16 -6.49
N VAL A 696 -7.66 4.54 -6.82
CA VAL A 696 -6.54 4.34 -5.88
C VAL A 696 -5.93 5.69 -5.48
N ASP A 697 -5.78 6.62 -6.42
CA ASP A 697 -5.29 7.97 -6.15
C ASP A 697 -6.26 8.79 -5.26
N LEU A 698 -7.58 8.55 -5.35
CA LEU A 698 -8.61 9.19 -4.52
C LEU A 698 -8.64 8.69 -3.06
N PHE A 699 -8.10 7.50 -2.80
CA PHE A 699 -8.05 6.86 -1.47
C PHE A 699 -6.63 6.37 -1.16
N SER A 700 -5.66 7.28 -1.24
CA SER A 700 -4.24 7.00 -1.01
C SER A 700 -3.93 6.46 0.40
N GLU A 701 -4.78 6.76 1.39
CA GLU A 701 -4.68 6.24 2.77
C GLU A 701 -5.15 4.77 2.89
N SER A 702 -6.07 4.33 2.01
CA SER A 702 -6.65 2.97 2.01
C SER A 702 -6.75 2.36 0.60
N PRO A 703 -5.63 2.24 -0.13
CA PRO A 703 -5.63 1.85 -1.55
C PRO A 703 -6.12 0.41 -1.76
N SER A 704 -5.94 -0.48 -0.79
CA SER A 704 -6.42 -1.87 -0.84
C SER A 704 -7.95 -1.97 -0.80
N THR A 705 -8.59 -1.20 0.08
CA THR A 705 -10.06 -1.13 0.20
C THR A 705 -10.68 -0.51 -1.05
N ALA A 706 -10.02 0.51 -1.62
CA ALA A 706 -10.43 1.13 -2.88
C ALA A 706 -10.37 0.13 -4.05
N ALA A 707 -9.25 -0.60 -4.20
CA ALA A 707 -9.10 -1.62 -5.24
C ALA A 707 -10.09 -2.81 -5.08
N ALA A 708 -10.37 -3.21 -3.83
CA ALA A 708 -11.38 -4.23 -3.54
C ALA A 708 -12.79 -3.77 -3.95
N THR A 709 -13.14 -2.52 -3.63
CA THR A 709 -14.43 -1.91 -4.00
C THR A 709 -14.59 -1.82 -5.53
N ALA A 710 -13.54 -1.40 -6.25
CA ALA A 710 -13.51 -1.42 -7.71
C ALA A 710 -13.76 -2.81 -8.27
N SER A 711 -13.07 -3.81 -7.75
CA SER A 711 -13.21 -5.20 -8.20
C SER A 711 -14.62 -5.75 -7.94
N MET A 712 -15.21 -5.45 -6.77
CA MET A 712 -16.57 -5.86 -6.42
C MET A 712 -17.61 -5.28 -7.37
N LEU A 713 -17.62 -3.95 -7.56
CA LEU A 713 -18.61 -3.32 -8.43
C LEU A 713 -18.43 -3.73 -9.88
N ARG A 714 -17.18 -3.80 -10.36
CA ARG A 714 -16.85 -4.25 -11.71
C ARG A 714 -17.41 -5.64 -12.00
N CYS A 715 -17.18 -6.60 -11.11
CA CYS A 715 -17.69 -7.95 -11.27
C CYS A 715 -19.23 -7.99 -11.18
N ALA A 716 -19.85 -7.25 -10.26
CA ALA A 716 -21.31 -7.18 -10.16
C ALA A 716 -21.97 -6.63 -11.45
N MET A 717 -21.40 -5.58 -12.03
CA MET A 717 -21.89 -5.02 -13.30
C MET A 717 -21.69 -6.00 -14.46
N ALA A 718 -20.53 -6.66 -14.56
CA ALA A 718 -20.29 -7.67 -15.60
C ALA A 718 -21.22 -8.88 -15.49
N ALA A 719 -21.46 -9.38 -14.27
CA ALA A 719 -22.42 -10.45 -14.01
C ALA A 719 -23.83 -10.07 -14.48
N THR A 720 -24.24 -8.83 -14.22
CA THR A 720 -25.53 -8.28 -14.68
C THR A 720 -25.58 -8.22 -16.21
N GLY A 721 -24.53 -7.69 -16.87
CA GLY A 721 -24.46 -7.61 -18.32
C GLY A 721 -24.54 -8.97 -19.02
N VAL A 722 -23.85 -9.99 -18.49
CA VAL A 722 -23.92 -11.36 -19.04
C VAL A 722 -25.28 -12.01 -18.78
N ALA A 723 -25.92 -11.73 -17.64
CA ALA A 723 -27.23 -12.30 -17.32
C ALA A 723 -28.33 -11.81 -18.28
N ILE A 724 -28.27 -10.53 -18.69
CA ILE A 724 -29.24 -9.93 -19.63
C ILE A 724 -28.86 -10.13 -21.11
N LEU A 725 -27.66 -10.65 -21.39
CA LEU A 725 -27.12 -10.81 -22.74
C LEU A 725 -28.08 -11.59 -23.66
N GLN A 726 -28.43 -12.82 -23.28
CA GLN A 726 -29.20 -13.71 -24.15
C GLN A 726 -30.64 -13.23 -24.40
N PRO A 727 -31.43 -12.83 -23.37
CA PRO A 727 -32.79 -12.32 -23.60
C PRO A 727 -32.84 -11.08 -24.49
N LEU A 728 -31.87 -10.16 -24.34
CA LEU A 728 -31.80 -8.98 -25.17
C LEU A 728 -31.36 -9.31 -26.61
N LEU A 729 -30.39 -10.21 -26.79
CA LEU A 729 -29.99 -10.66 -28.11
C LEU A 729 -31.15 -11.28 -28.90
N GLU A 730 -31.98 -12.09 -28.24
CA GLU A 730 -33.16 -12.71 -28.85
C GLU A 730 -34.25 -11.68 -29.20
N ALA A 731 -34.40 -10.62 -28.40
CA ALA A 731 -35.41 -9.59 -28.61
C ALA A 731 -35.05 -8.56 -29.69
N VAL A 732 -33.80 -8.09 -29.74
CA VAL A 732 -33.39 -6.97 -30.62
C VAL A 732 -32.38 -7.36 -31.70
N GLY A 733 -31.77 -8.55 -31.62
CA GLY A 733 -30.72 -8.99 -32.52
C GLY A 733 -29.34 -8.40 -32.21
N LEU A 734 -28.29 -8.97 -32.85
CA LEU A 734 -26.88 -8.65 -32.58
C LEU A 734 -26.53 -7.18 -32.87
N GLY A 735 -26.98 -6.63 -34.01
CA GLY A 735 -26.67 -5.25 -34.41
C GLY A 735 -27.17 -4.23 -33.38
N TRP A 736 -28.46 -4.32 -33.03
CA TRP A 736 -29.07 -3.41 -32.06
C TRP A 736 -28.56 -3.63 -30.65
N TYR A 737 -28.31 -4.87 -30.22
CA TYR A 737 -27.77 -5.15 -28.89
C TYR A 737 -26.44 -4.42 -28.64
N PHE A 738 -25.46 -4.58 -29.54
CA PHE A 738 -24.18 -3.90 -29.41
C PHE A 738 -24.29 -2.38 -29.61
N THR A 739 -25.29 -1.93 -30.38
CA THR A 739 -25.60 -0.49 -30.51
C THR A 739 -26.09 0.10 -29.19
N PHE A 740 -27.07 -0.54 -28.54
CA PHE A 740 -27.58 -0.11 -27.23
C PHE A 740 -26.49 -0.13 -26.17
N LEU A 741 -25.69 -1.19 -26.13
CA LEU A 741 -24.59 -1.34 -25.18
C LEU A 741 -23.50 -0.26 -25.38
N GLY A 742 -23.22 0.10 -26.64
CA GLY A 742 -22.30 1.17 -27.01
C GLY A 742 -22.81 2.54 -26.61
N ILE A 743 -24.08 2.84 -26.92
CA ILE A 743 -24.71 4.11 -26.53
C ILE A 743 -24.81 4.23 -25.00
N TRP A 744 -25.18 3.15 -24.30
CA TRP A 744 -25.25 3.14 -22.84
C TRP A 744 -23.88 3.45 -22.21
N SER A 745 -22.84 2.71 -22.60
CA SER A 745 -21.49 2.95 -22.08
C SER A 745 -20.91 4.30 -22.52
N GLY A 746 -21.16 4.72 -23.76
CA GLY A 746 -20.69 5.96 -24.34
C GLY A 746 -21.33 7.22 -23.74
N VAL A 747 -22.66 7.27 -23.69
CA VAL A 747 -23.43 8.43 -23.19
C VAL A 747 -23.33 8.54 -21.68
N CYS A 748 -23.59 7.46 -20.95
CA CYS A 748 -23.43 7.48 -19.49
C CYS A 748 -21.97 7.72 -19.10
N GLY A 749 -21.02 7.18 -19.88
CA GLY A 749 -19.60 7.45 -19.68
C GLY A 749 -19.24 8.92 -19.93
N ALA A 750 -19.73 9.53 -21.01
CA ALA A 750 -19.51 10.94 -21.29
C ALA A 750 -20.07 11.85 -20.19
N ALA A 751 -21.28 11.54 -19.68
CA ALA A 751 -21.87 12.23 -18.56
C ALA A 751 -21.02 12.09 -17.28
N ALA A 752 -20.56 10.88 -16.97
CA ALA A 752 -19.70 10.62 -15.82
C ALA A 752 -18.36 11.38 -15.91
N VAL A 753 -17.71 11.36 -17.08
CA VAL A 753 -16.47 12.10 -17.32
C VAL A 753 -16.69 13.61 -17.20
N PHE A 754 -17.78 14.14 -17.77
CA PHE A 754 -18.12 15.55 -17.68
C PHE A 754 -18.31 15.99 -16.21
N LEU A 755 -19.07 15.22 -15.44
CA LEU A 755 -19.32 15.49 -14.02
C LEU A 755 -18.04 15.40 -13.18
N LEU A 756 -17.23 14.36 -13.38
CA LEU A 756 -15.93 14.20 -12.72
C LEU A 756 -14.99 15.38 -13.03
N ARG A 757 -14.91 15.81 -14.29
CA ARG A 757 -14.05 16.94 -14.68
C ARG A 757 -14.55 18.28 -14.13
N LYS A 758 -15.87 18.46 -14.01
CA LYS A 758 -16.47 19.72 -13.55
C LYS A 758 -16.51 19.84 -12.03
N LYS A 759 -16.87 18.76 -11.32
CA LYS A 759 -17.15 18.78 -9.87
C LYS A 759 -16.34 17.78 -9.04
N GLY A 760 -15.56 16.88 -9.65
CA GLY A 760 -14.83 15.81 -8.96
C GLY A 760 -13.96 16.33 -7.80
N MET A 761 -13.07 17.27 -8.09
CA MET A 761 -12.21 17.89 -7.08
C MET A 761 -13.03 18.53 -5.94
N ALA A 762 -14.11 19.25 -6.24
CA ALA A 762 -14.96 19.88 -5.24
C ALA A 762 -15.66 18.86 -4.33
N TRP A 763 -16.10 17.72 -4.89
CA TRP A 763 -16.67 16.62 -4.12
C TRP A 763 -15.62 15.94 -3.22
N ARG A 764 -14.41 15.72 -3.73
CA ARG A 764 -13.30 15.19 -2.97
C ARG A 764 -12.92 16.10 -1.80
N THR A 765 -12.74 17.40 -2.03
CA THR A 765 -12.41 18.37 -0.97
C THR A 765 -13.53 18.44 0.09
N ARG A 766 -14.81 18.36 -0.31
CA ARG A 766 -15.95 18.26 0.62
C ARG A 766 -15.95 16.98 1.45
N ARG A 767 -15.52 15.86 0.86
CA ARG A 767 -15.41 14.58 1.57
C ARG A 767 -14.29 14.62 2.59
N ILE A 768 -13.13 15.16 2.22
CA ILE A 768 -11.96 15.29 3.10
C ILE A 768 -12.28 16.23 4.27
N SER A 769 -12.91 17.39 4.01
CA SER A 769 -13.35 18.31 5.07
C SER A 769 -14.36 17.68 6.03
N ARG A 770 -15.41 17.02 5.53
CA ARG A 770 -16.37 16.30 6.39
C ARG A 770 -15.73 15.18 7.21
N GLY A 771 -14.72 14.50 6.67
CA GLY A 771 -13.95 13.50 7.41
C GLY A 771 -13.15 14.12 8.56
N ARG A 772 -12.61 15.34 8.35
CA ARG A 772 -11.93 16.12 9.38
C ARG A 772 -12.91 16.64 10.44
N ASP A 773 -14.12 17.06 10.05
CA ASP A 773 -15.16 17.55 10.97
C ASP A 773 -15.83 16.44 11.82
N GLN A 774 -15.80 15.18 11.38
CA GLN A 774 -16.30 14.03 12.15
C GLN A 774 -15.24 13.42 13.08
N THR A 775 -13.98 13.80 12.89
CA THR A 775 -12.83 13.35 13.71
C THR A 775 -12.29 14.46 14.61
N ALA A 776 -12.70 15.72 14.37
CA ALA A 776 -12.64 16.84 15.30
C ALA A 776 -13.83 16.80 16.27
#